data_AF-A0A378MUD6-F1
#
_entry.id   AF-A0A378MUD6-F1
#
_cell.length_a   1.000
_cell.length_b   1.000
_cell.length_c   1.000
_cell.angle_alpha   90.00
_cell.angle_beta   90.00
_cell.angle_gamma   90.00
#
_symmetry.space_group_name_H-M   'P 1'
#
loop_
_entity.id
_entity.type
_entity.pdbx_description
1 polymer ?
#
loop_
_entity_poly.entity_id
_entity_poly.type
_entity_poly.pdbx_seq_one_letter_code
_entity_poly.pdbx_strand_id
1 'polypeptide(L)'
;MHLPGDIIRVADSHYAGTEIGGRVLAINGRKVTLDREISIDNASYFTYINGEATHSSIKIQSVNGKEITLDSNPTGLEVYGVWSLSTQQITSGLYRSISIVENADGTNTITALQHEPQKEAIVDNAAHFVETARTLYKAPQINAVEVSTGYDGKLYISSDISSGDGKLTYDIKINKDGNLYQFKKGLADPNIELSDLPNGDYSVIIYGKNAKGQIVTEKTQTFTIDRPPAPTGVVVTGGLGQITLEWDWVNEVTQTEIFAAETDNFALAKKIAKVTARTYAHTLKGNKVVRYYWLRHTRGINVGPFYQQQGVRGQTAVDLDARLTELNTQLSRNIVNEVFDVAAPARGLELVKTVANLTDKGTKLASSQVYNQADGKLYTWNGTAYSATVAAEDVTGKLSKSKIDTSLISQLTGADNTANLARRLAETARAIFGADPLDSGEIFVHENKVSIKDPSDAIKAGIAYLSEDRKLNGVAVRMSIRENITMASMDKVANQIGVISYDEEEKASKTFIDKMEIKTPTIEQKVQNLSGGNQQKVVIGKWLFREAKVMIFDEPTRGIDVGAKYAIYQLLDELAANGVGVIVISSELPEVLGVSDRIIVMREGRMTGMLETKKTNQEEIMHYATGVKNMFAREYGVEK
;
A
#
# COMPACT_ATOMS: atom_id res chain seq x y z
N MET A 1 4.37 -40.45 0.01
CA MET A 1 3.86 -41.59 0.78
C MET A 1 3.58 -42.69 -0.23
N HIS A 2 4.10 -43.91 -0.05
CA HIS A 2 3.82 -45.01 -0.98
C HIS A 2 2.33 -45.35 -0.96
N LEU A 3 1.77 -45.75 -2.09
CA LEU A 3 0.39 -46.20 -2.20
C LEU A 3 0.33 -47.73 -2.27
N PRO A 4 -0.80 -48.35 -1.90
CA PRO A 4 -1.07 -49.74 -2.24
C PRO A 4 -0.88 -49.98 -3.74
N GLY A 5 0.01 -50.90 -4.10
CA GLY A 5 0.44 -51.18 -5.47
C GLY A 5 1.89 -50.79 -5.76
N ASP A 6 2.49 -49.88 -4.98
CA ASP A 6 3.87 -49.47 -5.18
C ASP A 6 4.84 -50.63 -4.89
N ILE A 7 5.89 -50.72 -5.72
CA ILE A 7 7.04 -51.56 -5.40
C ILE A 7 7.93 -50.78 -4.45
N ILE A 8 7.94 -51.19 -3.19
CA ILE A 8 8.74 -50.58 -2.15
C ILE A 8 10.00 -51.41 -1.92
N ARG A 9 11.12 -50.72 -1.70
CA ARG A 9 12.40 -51.36 -1.40
C ARG A 9 12.56 -51.40 0.12
N VAL A 10 12.40 -52.59 0.71
CA VAL A 10 12.48 -52.77 2.17
C VAL A 10 13.86 -53.32 2.52
N ALA A 11 14.51 -52.67 3.48
CA ALA A 11 15.75 -53.08 4.10
C ALA A 11 15.46 -53.41 5.56
N ASP A 12 15.59 -54.68 5.94
CA ASP A 12 15.51 -55.06 7.36
C ASP A 12 16.75 -54.53 8.09
N SER A 13 16.53 -53.85 9.21
CA SER A 13 17.55 -52.99 9.85
C SER A 13 17.71 -53.23 11.34
N HIS A 14 17.18 -54.33 11.91
CA HIS A 14 17.23 -54.47 13.37
C HIS A 14 18.67 -54.51 13.94
N TYR A 15 19.69 -54.89 13.16
CA TYR A 15 21.11 -54.85 13.58
C TYR A 15 22.10 -54.54 12.43
N ALA A 16 21.71 -53.70 11.48
CA ALA A 16 22.60 -53.38 10.35
C ALA A 16 23.66 -52.34 10.75
N GLY A 17 24.94 -52.70 10.67
CA GLY A 17 26.07 -51.76 10.79
C GLY A 17 26.62 -51.53 12.20
N THR A 18 26.27 -52.36 13.19
CA THR A 18 26.92 -52.33 14.51
C THR A 18 28.15 -53.24 14.54
N GLU A 19 29.35 -52.65 14.51
CA GLU A 19 30.57 -53.40 14.82
C GLU A 19 30.65 -53.67 16.33
N ILE A 20 30.21 -54.85 16.73
CA ILE A 20 30.45 -55.34 18.09
C ILE A 20 31.81 -56.03 18.06
N GLY A 21 32.81 -55.48 18.75
CA GLY A 21 34.16 -56.03 18.78
C GLY A 21 34.76 -56.13 20.17
N GLY A 22 35.72 -57.02 20.35
CA GLY A 22 36.33 -57.33 21.64
C GLY A 22 37.61 -58.15 21.53
N ARG A 23 37.94 -58.85 22.61
CA ARG A 23 39.10 -59.75 22.71
C ARG A 23 38.68 -61.22 22.76
N VAL A 24 39.46 -62.08 22.12
CA VAL A 24 39.32 -63.53 22.23
C VAL A 24 39.99 -64.00 23.52
N LEU A 25 39.31 -64.83 24.32
CA LEU A 25 39.82 -65.35 25.60
C LEU A 25 40.33 -66.79 25.50
N ALA A 26 39.74 -67.61 24.63
CA ALA A 26 40.18 -68.98 24.40
C ALA A 26 39.81 -69.45 22.99
N ILE A 27 40.63 -70.35 22.43
CA ILE A 27 40.45 -70.93 21.10
C ILE A 27 40.57 -72.44 21.23
N ASN A 28 39.51 -73.17 20.88
CA ASN A 28 39.48 -74.64 20.93
C ASN A 28 38.87 -75.17 19.63
N GLY A 29 39.70 -75.23 18.58
CA GLY A 29 39.27 -75.58 17.23
C GLY A 29 38.25 -74.57 16.70
N ARG A 30 37.04 -75.04 16.40
CA ARG A 30 35.92 -74.21 15.91
C ARG A 30 35.23 -73.41 17.01
N LYS A 31 35.50 -73.72 18.28
CA LYS A 31 34.90 -73.02 19.42
C LYS A 31 35.82 -71.90 19.88
N VAL A 32 35.28 -70.70 19.98
CA VAL A 32 36.01 -69.50 20.40
C VAL A 32 35.26 -68.85 21.55
N THR A 33 35.96 -68.54 22.65
CA THR A 33 35.40 -67.84 23.81
C THR A 33 35.76 -66.37 23.73
N LEU A 34 34.76 -65.48 23.87
CA LEU A 34 34.88 -64.03 23.75
C LEU A 34 34.92 -63.36 25.13
N ASP A 35 35.40 -62.11 25.18
CA ASP A 35 35.46 -61.29 26.39
C ASP A 35 34.07 -60.91 26.96
N ARG A 36 33.03 -61.02 26.15
CA ARG A 36 31.65 -60.65 26.50
C ARG A 36 30.65 -61.60 25.86
N GLU A 37 29.43 -61.56 26.37
CA GLU A 37 28.31 -62.30 25.79
C GLU A 37 27.82 -61.58 24.54
N ILE A 38 27.41 -62.35 23.53
CA ILE A 38 26.76 -61.83 22.33
C ILE A 38 25.46 -62.58 22.08
N SER A 39 24.51 -61.93 21.41
CA SER A 39 23.29 -62.55 20.88
C SER A 39 23.22 -62.28 19.38
N ILE A 40 22.85 -63.27 18.58
CA ILE A 40 22.71 -63.15 17.12
C ILE A 40 21.38 -63.73 16.66
N ASP A 41 20.70 -63.03 15.74
CA ASP A 41 19.35 -63.42 15.29
C ASP A 41 19.32 -64.06 13.89
N ASN A 42 20.37 -63.95 13.05
CA ASN A 42 20.72 -64.85 11.92
C ASN A 42 21.95 -64.33 11.11
N ALA A 43 22.64 -65.26 10.40
CA ALA A 43 23.70 -65.02 9.38
C ALA A 43 24.84 -64.04 9.75
N SER A 44 25.36 -64.13 10.97
CA SER A 44 26.50 -63.30 11.43
C SER A 44 27.86 -63.95 11.13
N TYR A 45 28.85 -63.12 10.80
CA TYR A 45 30.24 -63.50 10.57
C TYR A 45 31.13 -62.99 11.69
N PHE A 46 32.02 -63.87 12.16
CA PHE A 46 33.11 -63.54 13.06
C PHE A 46 34.32 -63.10 12.23
N THR A 47 34.74 -61.85 12.40
CA THR A 47 35.89 -61.26 11.71
C THR A 47 37.04 -61.06 12.68
N TYR A 48 38.26 -61.39 12.27
CA TYR A 48 39.47 -61.25 13.07
C TYR A 48 40.67 -60.94 12.18
N ILE A 49 41.77 -60.48 12.80
CA ILE A 49 43.05 -60.31 12.12
C ILE A 49 43.84 -61.63 12.26
N ASN A 50 44.23 -62.23 11.13
CA ASN A 50 45.02 -63.47 11.12
C ASN A 50 46.52 -63.19 11.31
N GLY A 51 47.33 -64.26 11.36
CA GLY A 51 48.79 -64.18 11.55
C GLY A 51 49.55 -63.46 10.42
N GLU A 52 48.90 -63.14 9.29
CA GLU A 52 49.45 -62.34 8.20
C GLU A 52 49.01 -60.87 8.27
N ALA A 53 48.42 -60.45 9.39
CA ALA A 53 47.87 -59.10 9.62
C ALA A 53 46.75 -58.71 8.63
N THR A 54 45.99 -59.68 8.12
CA THR A 54 44.85 -59.44 7.22
C THR A 54 43.52 -59.84 7.88
N HIS A 55 42.43 -59.17 7.49
CA HIS A 55 41.10 -59.50 7.98
C HIS A 55 40.64 -60.84 7.40
N SER A 56 40.16 -61.72 8.27
CA SER A 56 39.57 -63.02 7.93
C SER A 56 38.19 -63.12 8.56
N SER A 57 37.21 -63.62 7.81
CA SER A 57 35.82 -63.76 8.27
C SER A 57 35.34 -65.21 8.18
N ILE A 58 34.69 -65.70 9.23
CA ILE A 58 34.13 -67.06 9.31
C ILE A 58 32.69 -66.98 9.81
N LYS A 59 31.79 -67.73 9.16
CA LYS A 59 30.38 -67.77 9.56
C LYS A 59 30.23 -68.37 10.97
N ILE A 60 29.38 -67.75 11.79
CA ILE A 60 29.03 -68.28 13.12
C ILE A 60 27.88 -69.29 12.95
N GLN A 61 28.07 -70.53 13.42
CA GLN A 61 27.07 -71.59 13.41
C GLN A 61 26.12 -71.52 14.62
N SER A 62 26.65 -71.20 15.80
CA SER A 62 25.86 -71.09 17.03
C SER A 62 26.55 -70.22 18.07
N VAL A 63 25.76 -69.69 19.01
CA VAL A 63 26.22 -68.86 20.13
C VAL A 63 25.61 -69.40 21.42
N ASN A 64 26.43 -69.50 22.46
CA ASN A 64 26.01 -69.85 23.82
C ASN A 64 26.71 -68.90 24.82
N GLY A 65 26.08 -67.75 25.08
CA GLY A 65 26.66 -66.69 25.91
C GLY A 65 27.94 -66.12 25.30
N LYS A 66 29.10 -66.40 25.92
CA LYS A 66 30.43 -65.94 25.47
C LYS A 66 31.12 -66.90 24.49
N GLU A 67 30.61 -68.12 24.33
CA GLU A 67 31.19 -69.11 23.43
C GLU A 67 30.46 -69.09 22.09
N ILE A 68 31.23 -69.00 20.99
CA ILE A 68 30.73 -69.11 19.62
C ILE A 68 31.30 -70.36 18.96
N THR A 69 30.52 -70.98 18.08
CA THR A 69 30.99 -72.07 17.21
C THR A 69 31.07 -71.55 15.77
N LEU A 70 32.26 -71.66 15.17
CA LEU A 70 32.56 -71.21 13.80
C LEU A 70 32.40 -72.35 12.79
N ASP A 71 32.10 -72.02 11.54
CA ASP A 71 31.95 -72.99 10.44
C ASP A 71 33.27 -73.72 10.09
N SER A 72 34.41 -73.07 10.35
CA SER A 72 35.76 -73.61 10.16
C SER A 72 36.71 -73.17 11.29
N ASN A 73 37.86 -73.84 11.42
CA ASN A 73 38.87 -73.43 12.40
C ASN A 73 39.47 -72.07 11.99
N PRO A 74 39.62 -71.10 12.91
CA PRO A 74 40.21 -69.81 12.61
C PRO A 74 41.74 -69.93 12.51
N THR A 75 42.27 -69.84 11.29
CA THR A 75 43.71 -69.92 11.01
C THR A 75 44.41 -68.62 11.43
N GLY A 76 45.42 -68.72 12.31
CA GLY A 76 46.23 -67.58 12.73
C GLY A 76 45.53 -66.61 13.69
N LEU A 77 44.40 -67.02 14.30
CA LEU A 77 43.81 -66.29 15.42
C LEU A 77 44.59 -66.59 16.71
N GLU A 78 44.92 -65.56 17.47
CA GLU A 78 45.62 -65.67 18.76
C GLU A 78 44.71 -65.34 19.94
N VAL A 79 45.03 -65.88 21.12
CA VAL A 79 44.40 -65.47 22.37
C VAL A 79 44.71 -63.98 22.62
N TYR A 80 43.70 -63.21 23.02
CA TYR A 80 43.66 -61.75 23.06
C TYR A 80 43.65 -61.04 21.68
N GLY A 81 43.50 -61.79 20.59
CA GLY A 81 43.23 -61.25 19.26
C GLY A 81 41.97 -60.38 19.24
N VAL A 82 41.99 -59.33 18.41
CA VAL A 82 40.82 -58.47 18.19
C VAL A 82 39.84 -59.22 17.29
N TRP A 83 38.58 -59.21 17.67
CA TRP A 83 37.50 -59.69 16.83
C TRP A 83 36.44 -58.61 16.65
N SER A 84 35.70 -58.68 15.55
CA SER A 84 34.48 -57.92 15.30
C SER A 84 33.38 -58.82 14.72
N LEU A 85 32.13 -58.51 15.04
CA LEU A 85 30.96 -59.12 14.44
C LEU A 85 30.58 -58.34 13.18
N SER A 86 30.52 -59.02 12.05
CA SER A 86 29.87 -58.49 10.84
C SER A 86 28.54 -59.19 10.65
N THR A 87 27.43 -58.49 10.87
CA THR A 87 26.11 -58.96 10.48
C THR A 87 25.94 -58.85 8.95
N GLN A 88 25.00 -59.59 8.37
CA GLN A 88 24.81 -59.67 6.92
C GLN A 88 24.59 -58.27 6.32
N GLN A 89 25.26 -57.96 5.20
CA GLN A 89 25.00 -56.76 4.41
C GLN A 89 23.51 -56.68 4.06
N ILE A 90 22.92 -55.49 4.20
CA ILE A 90 21.53 -55.18 3.85
C ILE A 90 21.29 -55.56 2.38
N THR A 91 20.65 -56.70 2.12
CA THR A 91 20.05 -56.97 0.82
C THR A 91 18.65 -56.40 0.83
N SER A 92 18.46 -55.29 0.13
CA SER A 92 17.16 -54.69 -0.04
C SER A 92 16.27 -55.54 -0.94
N GLY A 93 15.11 -55.98 -0.45
CA GLY A 93 14.11 -56.69 -1.25
C GLY A 93 13.10 -55.73 -1.86
N LEU A 94 12.58 -56.03 -3.04
CA LEU A 94 11.45 -55.33 -3.64
C LEU A 94 10.16 -56.05 -3.23
N TYR A 95 9.24 -55.31 -2.62
CA TYR A 95 7.95 -55.82 -2.15
C TYR A 95 6.84 -55.04 -2.81
N ARG A 96 5.77 -55.71 -3.24
CA ARG A 96 4.58 -55.01 -3.70
C ARG A 96 3.68 -54.74 -2.50
N SER A 97 3.50 -53.46 -2.18
CA SER A 97 2.64 -53.02 -1.08
C SER A 97 1.17 -53.39 -1.38
N ILE A 98 0.52 -54.12 -0.48
CA ILE A 98 -0.90 -54.48 -0.57
C ILE A 98 -1.76 -53.49 0.22
N SER A 99 -1.28 -53.07 1.39
CA SER A 99 -1.97 -52.10 2.24
C SER A 99 -0.99 -51.38 3.14
N ILE A 100 -1.26 -50.11 3.39
CA ILE A 100 -0.52 -49.29 4.36
C ILE A 100 -1.56 -48.72 5.32
N VAL A 101 -1.38 -48.95 6.62
CA VAL A 101 -2.28 -48.50 7.69
C VAL A 101 -1.45 -47.69 8.68
N GLU A 102 -1.83 -46.43 8.90
CA GLU A 102 -1.22 -45.60 9.93
C GLU A 102 -1.81 -45.97 11.30
N ASN A 103 -0.94 -46.33 12.24
CA ASN A 103 -1.27 -46.71 13.60
C ASN A 103 -1.47 -45.45 14.47
N ALA A 104 -2.12 -45.62 15.63
CA ALA A 104 -2.46 -44.52 16.53
C ALA A 104 -1.23 -43.77 17.11
N ASP A 105 -0.05 -44.38 17.07
CA ASP A 105 1.22 -43.84 17.54
C ASP A 105 2.03 -43.12 16.44
N GLY A 106 1.47 -42.98 15.24
CA GLY A 106 2.13 -42.35 14.09
C GLY A 106 3.07 -43.27 13.30
N THR A 107 3.13 -44.57 13.65
CA THR A 107 3.85 -45.57 12.84
C THR A 107 2.98 -46.10 11.69
N ASN A 108 3.59 -46.68 10.65
CA ASN A 108 2.85 -47.26 9.53
C ASN A 108 3.03 -48.79 9.51
N THR A 109 1.92 -49.53 9.55
CA THR A 109 1.89 -50.97 9.27
C THR A 109 1.74 -51.19 7.77
N ILE A 110 2.74 -51.83 7.15
CA ILE A 110 2.72 -52.17 5.72
C ILE A 110 2.52 -53.68 5.56
N THR A 111 1.43 -54.08 4.92
CA THR A 111 1.23 -55.45 4.44
C THR A 111 1.70 -55.52 3.00
N ALA A 112 2.66 -56.38 2.69
CA ALA A 112 3.22 -56.51 1.34
C ALA A 112 3.46 -57.98 0.97
N LEU A 113 3.37 -58.31 -0.32
CA LEU A 113 3.74 -59.62 -0.85
C LEU A 113 5.20 -59.58 -1.31
N GLN A 114 5.99 -60.57 -0.88
CA GLN A 114 7.37 -60.73 -1.34
C GLN A 114 7.36 -61.08 -2.82
N HIS A 115 7.99 -60.24 -3.63
CA HIS A 115 8.20 -60.51 -5.04
C HIS A 115 9.33 -61.54 -5.16
N GLU A 116 9.06 -62.74 -5.69
CA GLU A 116 10.08 -63.72 -6.10
C GLU A 116 10.27 -63.63 -7.63
N PRO A 117 11.26 -62.89 -8.15
CA PRO A 117 11.48 -62.77 -9.60
C PRO A 117 11.74 -64.10 -10.30
N GLN A 118 12.12 -65.15 -9.54
CA GLN A 118 12.39 -66.48 -10.07
C GLN A 118 11.12 -67.28 -10.44
N LYS A 119 9.95 -66.94 -9.87
CA LYS A 119 8.67 -67.61 -10.23
C LYS A 119 7.96 -66.98 -11.43
N GLU A 120 8.28 -65.74 -11.78
CA GLU A 120 7.77 -65.05 -12.98
C GLU A 120 8.39 -65.58 -14.27
N ALA A 121 9.68 -65.99 -14.25
CA ALA A 121 10.35 -66.56 -15.42
C ALA A 121 9.68 -67.84 -15.98
N ILE A 122 8.88 -68.55 -15.17
CA ILE A 122 8.16 -69.76 -15.59
C ILE A 122 6.80 -69.44 -16.21
N VAL A 123 6.21 -68.28 -15.89
CA VAL A 123 4.87 -67.86 -16.36
C VAL A 123 4.95 -66.81 -17.49
N ASP A 124 6.07 -66.10 -17.62
CA ASP A 124 6.21 -64.92 -18.50
C ASP A 124 6.58 -65.20 -19.98
N ASN A 125 6.73 -66.46 -20.40
CA ASN A 125 6.94 -66.75 -21.83
C ASN A 125 5.69 -66.49 -22.72
N ALA A 126 4.60 -65.93 -22.18
CA ALA A 126 3.39 -65.63 -22.97
C ALA A 126 2.76 -64.25 -22.73
N ALA A 127 3.31 -63.36 -21.90
CA ALA A 127 2.72 -62.03 -21.67
C ALA A 127 3.80 -60.94 -21.62
N HIS A 128 3.88 -60.13 -22.69
CA HIS A 128 4.63 -58.89 -22.65
C HIS A 128 3.89 -57.87 -21.78
N PHE A 129 4.41 -57.62 -20.57
CA PHE A 129 4.02 -56.44 -19.80
C PHE A 129 4.74 -55.21 -20.37
N VAL A 130 3.97 -54.36 -21.06
CA VAL A 130 4.39 -52.99 -21.34
C VAL A 130 4.10 -52.17 -20.09
N GLU A 131 5.13 -51.71 -19.41
CA GLU A 131 4.99 -50.78 -18.30
C GLU A 131 4.39 -49.47 -18.84
N THR A 132 3.08 -49.29 -18.70
CA THR A 132 2.44 -48.02 -19.03
C THR A 132 2.71 -47.05 -17.89
N ALA A 133 3.52 -46.03 -18.16
CA ALA A 133 3.91 -44.98 -17.21
C ALA A 133 2.75 -44.12 -16.64
N ARG A 134 1.49 -44.49 -16.90
CA ARG A 134 0.30 -43.76 -16.45
C ARG A 134 -0.80 -44.72 -16.00
N THR A 135 -1.18 -44.60 -14.74
CA THR A 135 -2.42 -45.18 -14.22
C THR A 135 -3.63 -44.69 -15.03
N LEU A 136 -4.56 -45.60 -15.36
CA LEU A 136 -5.85 -45.25 -15.96
C LEU A 136 -6.80 -44.62 -14.94
N TYR A 137 -6.60 -44.90 -13.65
CA TYR A 137 -7.38 -44.33 -12.56
C TYR A 137 -6.84 -42.93 -12.22
N LYS A 138 -7.69 -41.91 -12.34
CA LYS A 138 -7.35 -40.53 -11.96
C LYS A 138 -8.23 -40.09 -10.79
N ALA A 139 -7.77 -40.28 -9.56
CA ALA A 139 -8.48 -39.73 -8.39
C ALA A 139 -8.58 -38.19 -8.49
N PRO A 140 -9.68 -37.58 -8.03
CA PRO A 140 -9.75 -36.12 -7.86
C PRO A 140 -8.56 -35.62 -7.01
N GLN A 141 -7.99 -34.48 -7.38
CA GLN A 141 -6.84 -33.88 -6.70
C GLN A 141 -7.19 -32.49 -6.17
N ILE A 142 -6.65 -32.12 -5.02
CA ILE A 142 -6.70 -30.73 -4.54
C ILE A 142 -5.55 -29.97 -5.22
N ASN A 143 -5.89 -29.15 -6.21
CA ASN A 143 -4.90 -28.39 -6.97
C ASN A 143 -4.34 -27.23 -6.13
N ALA A 144 -5.25 -26.46 -5.53
CA ALA A 144 -4.96 -25.25 -4.77
C ALA A 144 -5.88 -25.16 -3.55
N VAL A 145 -5.38 -24.52 -2.50
CA VAL A 145 -6.14 -24.13 -1.31
C VAL A 145 -5.87 -22.66 -1.09
N GLU A 146 -6.93 -21.86 -1.09
CA GLU A 146 -6.88 -20.42 -0.89
C GLU A 146 -7.58 -20.05 0.41
N VAL A 147 -7.00 -19.09 1.13
CA VAL A 147 -7.60 -18.48 2.31
C VAL A 147 -8.04 -17.08 1.92
N SER A 148 -9.34 -16.82 2.01
CA SER A 148 -9.95 -15.55 1.65
C SER A 148 -10.86 -15.03 2.76
N THR A 149 -11.27 -13.77 2.66
CA THR A 149 -12.12 -13.14 3.67
C THR A 149 -13.42 -12.69 3.03
N GLY A 150 -14.53 -13.16 3.59
CA GLY A 150 -15.88 -12.78 3.16
C GLY A 150 -16.20 -11.32 3.49
N TYR A 151 -17.29 -10.83 2.89
CA TYR A 151 -17.78 -9.46 3.15
C TYR A 151 -18.16 -9.24 4.63
N ASP A 152 -18.56 -10.31 5.31
CA ASP A 152 -18.84 -10.35 6.74
C ASP A 152 -17.58 -10.29 7.61
N GLY A 153 -16.38 -10.32 7.02
CA GLY A 153 -15.10 -10.29 7.71
C GLY A 153 -14.63 -11.66 8.20
N LYS A 154 -15.35 -12.74 7.88
CA LYS A 154 -14.97 -14.10 8.26
C LYS A 154 -13.99 -14.70 7.26
N LEU A 155 -13.13 -15.58 7.74
CA LEU A 155 -12.15 -16.27 6.90
C LEU A 155 -12.76 -17.54 6.33
N TYR A 156 -12.49 -17.80 5.06
CA TYR A 156 -12.95 -18.98 4.32
C TYR A 156 -11.76 -19.68 3.69
N ILE A 157 -11.79 -21.00 3.76
CA ILE A 157 -10.90 -21.85 2.97
C ILE A 157 -11.67 -22.29 1.73
N SER A 158 -11.10 -22.05 0.57
CA SER A 158 -11.62 -22.51 -0.71
C SER A 158 -10.59 -23.41 -1.39
N SER A 159 -11.01 -24.58 -1.85
CA SER A 159 -10.15 -25.56 -2.50
C SER A 159 -10.57 -25.77 -3.95
N ASP A 160 -9.60 -25.72 -4.86
CA ASP A 160 -9.80 -26.12 -6.26
C ASP A 160 -9.55 -27.63 -6.39
N ILE A 161 -10.54 -28.34 -6.94
CA ILE A 161 -10.55 -29.81 -6.98
C ILE A 161 -10.65 -30.25 -8.44
N SER A 162 -9.68 -31.01 -8.91
CA SER A 162 -9.72 -31.57 -10.26
C SER A 162 -10.84 -32.59 -10.41
N SER A 163 -11.38 -32.74 -11.61
CA SER A 163 -12.22 -33.87 -11.94
C SER A 163 -11.43 -35.18 -11.85
N GLY A 164 -12.11 -36.26 -11.47
CA GLY A 164 -11.51 -37.57 -11.31
C GLY A 164 -12.53 -38.66 -10.96
N ASP A 165 -12.03 -39.88 -10.82
CA ASP A 165 -12.81 -41.10 -10.61
C ASP A 165 -13.14 -41.29 -9.12
N GLY A 166 -14.41 -41.06 -8.78
CA GLY A 166 -14.96 -41.27 -7.43
C GLY A 166 -15.14 -39.97 -6.64
N LYS A 167 -15.86 -40.06 -5.51
CA LYS A 167 -16.04 -38.94 -4.57
C LYS A 167 -15.00 -39.02 -3.46
N LEU A 168 -14.54 -37.87 -3.01
CA LEU A 168 -13.66 -37.75 -1.85
C LEU A 168 -14.44 -37.33 -0.61
N THR A 169 -13.94 -37.71 0.55
CA THR A 169 -14.22 -37.08 1.85
C THR A 169 -12.98 -36.33 2.33
N TYR A 170 -13.15 -35.33 3.18
CA TYR A 170 -12.08 -34.40 3.54
C TYR A 170 -11.85 -34.35 5.05
N ASP A 171 -10.58 -34.51 5.42
CA ASP A 171 -10.09 -34.36 6.77
C ASP A 171 -9.24 -33.08 6.82
N ILE A 172 -9.59 -32.11 7.66
CA ILE A 172 -8.94 -30.80 7.73
C ILE A 172 -8.31 -30.60 9.10
N LYS A 173 -6.98 -30.58 9.15
CA LYS A 173 -6.20 -30.23 10.34
C LYS A 173 -5.83 -28.74 10.29
N ILE A 174 -6.05 -28.04 11.38
CA ILE A 174 -5.67 -26.65 11.57
C ILE A 174 -4.65 -26.63 12.70
N ASN A 175 -3.42 -26.23 12.41
CA ASN A 175 -2.38 -26.05 13.42
C ASN A 175 -2.17 -24.55 13.66
N LYS A 176 -1.94 -24.17 14.92
CA LYS A 176 -1.56 -22.83 15.34
C LYS A 176 -0.17 -22.90 15.96
N ASP A 177 0.76 -22.07 15.49
CA ASP A 177 2.13 -22.00 16.00
C ASP A 177 2.80 -23.39 16.08
N GLY A 178 2.55 -24.23 15.07
CA GLY A 178 3.06 -25.60 14.97
C GLY A 178 2.29 -26.68 15.75
N ASN A 179 1.33 -26.30 16.61
CA ASN A 179 0.54 -27.24 17.41
C ASN A 179 -0.85 -27.46 16.82
N LEU A 180 -1.38 -28.69 16.89
CA LEU A 180 -2.74 -29.00 16.42
C LEU A 180 -3.76 -28.19 17.24
N TYR A 181 -4.50 -27.32 16.55
CA TYR A 181 -5.52 -26.45 17.15
C TYR A 181 -6.93 -27.01 16.95
N GLN A 182 -7.25 -27.45 15.73
CA GLN A 182 -8.55 -28.05 15.41
C GLN A 182 -8.39 -29.17 14.38
N PHE A 183 -9.23 -30.19 14.46
CA PHE A 183 -9.29 -31.26 13.47
C PHE A 183 -10.74 -31.60 13.13
N LYS A 184 -11.13 -31.38 11.86
CA LYS A 184 -12.44 -31.76 11.32
C LYS A 184 -12.27 -32.98 10.43
N LYS A 185 -13.05 -34.04 10.67
CA LYS A 185 -12.94 -35.31 9.93
C LYS A 185 -14.20 -35.61 9.12
N GLY A 186 -14.03 -36.26 7.97
CA GLY A 186 -15.11 -36.84 7.18
C GLY A 186 -16.05 -35.81 6.53
N LEU A 187 -15.56 -34.61 6.20
CA LEU A 187 -16.34 -33.60 5.52
C LEU A 187 -16.64 -34.01 4.07
N ALA A 188 -17.82 -33.64 3.57
CA ALA A 188 -18.18 -33.88 2.17
C ALA A 188 -17.62 -32.80 1.21
N ASP A 189 -17.23 -31.65 1.75
CA ASP A 189 -16.71 -30.48 1.05
C ASP A 189 -15.44 -30.01 1.77
N PRO A 190 -14.31 -29.75 1.07
CA PRO A 190 -13.11 -29.23 1.72
C PRO A 190 -13.22 -27.74 2.07
N ASN A 191 -14.23 -27.04 1.56
CA ASN A 191 -14.43 -25.62 1.83
C ASN A 191 -15.04 -25.43 3.21
N ILE A 192 -14.35 -24.67 4.06
CA ILE A 192 -14.81 -24.43 5.44
C ILE A 192 -14.69 -22.96 5.81
N GLU A 193 -15.63 -22.52 6.63
CA GLU A 193 -15.52 -21.25 7.36
C GLU A 193 -14.59 -21.44 8.57
N LEU A 194 -13.71 -20.47 8.77
CA LEU A 194 -12.81 -20.32 9.91
C LEU A 194 -13.29 -19.15 10.78
N SER A 195 -14.33 -19.37 11.56
CA SER A 195 -14.76 -18.42 12.58
C SER A 195 -13.88 -18.52 13.83
N ASP A 196 -13.67 -17.38 14.50
CA ASP A 196 -13.17 -17.29 15.89
C ASP A 196 -11.74 -17.81 16.17
N LEU A 197 -10.93 -18.05 15.14
CA LEU A 197 -9.50 -18.34 15.35
C LEU A 197 -8.78 -17.10 15.90
N PRO A 198 -8.05 -17.16 17.03
CA PRO A 198 -7.31 -16.02 17.58
C PRO A 198 -6.15 -15.58 16.67
N ASN A 199 -5.56 -14.40 16.92
CA ASN A 199 -4.36 -14.00 16.18
C ASN A 199 -3.20 -15.00 16.38
N GLY A 200 -2.39 -15.19 15.35
CA GLY A 200 -1.27 -16.13 15.32
C GLY A 200 -1.01 -16.69 13.93
N ASP A 201 0.01 -17.55 13.83
CA ASP A 201 0.38 -18.21 12.58
C ASP A 201 -0.31 -19.56 12.47
N TYR A 202 -0.95 -19.81 11.32
CA TYR A 202 -1.73 -21.01 11.09
C TYR A 202 -1.22 -21.78 9.88
N SER A 203 -1.33 -23.11 9.96
CA SER A 203 -1.25 -24.00 8.81
C SER A 203 -2.51 -24.86 8.75
N VAL A 204 -3.17 -24.90 7.60
CA VAL A 204 -4.26 -25.83 7.34
C VAL A 204 -3.76 -26.92 6.41
N ILE A 205 -4.00 -28.18 6.80
CA ILE A 205 -3.72 -29.37 5.99
C ILE A 205 -5.06 -30.01 5.66
N ILE A 206 -5.36 -30.14 4.36
CA ILE A 206 -6.56 -30.80 3.86
C ILE A 206 -6.14 -32.13 3.23
N TYR A 207 -6.68 -33.22 3.76
CA TYR A 207 -6.53 -34.56 3.19
C TYR A 207 -7.80 -34.95 2.46
N GLY A 208 -7.71 -35.22 1.17
CA GLY A 208 -8.77 -35.84 0.39
C GLY A 208 -8.66 -37.36 0.44
N LYS A 209 -9.71 -38.03 0.90
CA LYS A 209 -9.78 -39.47 1.13
C LYS A 209 -10.78 -40.13 0.19
N ASN A 210 -10.43 -41.27 -0.36
CA ASN A 210 -11.36 -42.07 -1.17
C ASN A 210 -12.37 -42.83 -0.28
N ALA A 211 -13.32 -43.55 -0.89
CA ALA A 211 -14.35 -44.32 -0.18
C ALA A 211 -13.80 -45.41 0.77
N LYS A 212 -12.53 -45.83 0.62
CA LYS A 212 -11.85 -46.78 1.50
C LYS A 212 -11.09 -46.10 2.64
N GLY A 213 -11.19 -44.78 2.78
CA GLY A 213 -10.52 -43.98 3.79
C GLY A 213 -9.04 -43.67 3.50
N GLN A 214 -8.54 -44.03 2.31
CA GLN A 214 -7.14 -43.80 1.92
C GLN A 214 -6.95 -42.35 1.47
N ILE A 215 -5.88 -41.71 1.93
CA ILE A 215 -5.50 -40.36 1.49
C ILE A 215 -4.98 -40.46 0.05
N VAL A 216 -5.66 -39.80 -0.88
CA VAL A 216 -5.30 -39.78 -2.31
C VAL A 216 -4.84 -38.42 -2.80
N THR A 217 -5.02 -37.38 -1.98
CA THR A 217 -4.54 -36.03 -2.25
C THR A 217 -4.37 -35.28 -0.93
N GLU A 218 -3.36 -34.42 -0.85
CA GLU A 218 -3.04 -33.61 0.33
C GLU A 218 -2.61 -32.22 -0.13
N LYS A 219 -3.08 -31.20 0.58
CA LYS A 219 -2.60 -29.84 0.40
C LYS A 219 -2.44 -29.15 1.74
N THR A 220 -1.34 -28.42 1.88
CA THR A 220 -1.08 -27.56 3.03
C THR A 220 -1.07 -26.11 2.58
N GLN A 221 -1.73 -25.24 3.34
CA GLN A 221 -1.72 -23.80 3.16
C GLN A 221 -1.42 -23.12 4.49
N THR A 222 -0.45 -22.21 4.49
CA THR A 222 -0.12 -21.37 5.66
C THR A 222 -0.71 -19.98 5.52
N PHE A 223 -1.13 -19.39 6.63
CA PHE A 223 -1.63 -18.02 6.67
C PHE A 223 -1.50 -17.45 8.09
N THR A 224 -1.43 -16.13 8.18
CA THR A 224 -1.31 -15.42 9.45
C THR A 224 -2.60 -14.67 9.73
N ILE A 225 -3.15 -14.88 10.93
CA ILE A 225 -4.25 -14.08 11.46
C ILE A 225 -3.66 -12.94 12.30
N ASP A 226 -3.69 -11.73 11.76
CA ASP A 226 -3.30 -10.49 12.44
C ASP A 226 -4.42 -9.46 12.32
N ARG A 227 -5.53 -9.69 13.03
CA ARG A 227 -6.65 -8.76 13.02
C ARG A 227 -6.26 -7.46 13.70
N PRO A 228 -6.34 -6.30 13.02
CA PRO A 228 -6.10 -5.01 13.65
C PRO A 228 -7.15 -4.73 14.73
N PRO A 229 -6.83 -3.88 15.72
CA PRO A 229 -7.80 -3.47 16.74
C PRO A 229 -8.98 -2.71 16.11
N ALA A 230 -10.05 -2.52 16.89
CA ALA A 230 -11.13 -1.60 16.49
C ALA A 230 -10.57 -0.18 16.33
N PRO A 231 -11.11 0.65 15.42
CA PRO A 231 -10.80 2.07 15.41
C PRO A 231 -11.12 2.71 16.77
N THR A 232 -10.28 3.64 17.23
CA THR A 232 -10.51 4.41 18.47
C THR A 232 -10.51 5.90 18.17
N GLY A 233 -10.99 6.72 19.12
CA GLY A 233 -10.98 8.18 18.96
C GLY A 233 -11.82 8.68 17.79
N VAL A 234 -12.90 7.96 17.42
CA VAL A 234 -13.70 8.32 16.25
C VAL A 234 -14.46 9.62 16.50
N VAL A 235 -14.08 10.68 15.78
CA VAL A 235 -14.73 12.00 15.77
C VAL A 235 -15.45 12.19 14.46
N VAL A 236 -16.71 12.65 14.52
CA VAL A 236 -17.51 12.98 13.33
C VAL A 236 -17.92 14.44 13.39
N THR A 237 -17.45 15.19 12.40
CA THR A 237 -17.64 16.64 12.31
C THR A 237 -18.49 16.99 11.10
N GLY A 238 -19.56 17.76 11.34
CA GLY A 238 -20.43 18.28 10.29
C GLY A 238 -19.84 19.54 9.65
N GLY A 239 -19.65 19.52 8.34
CA GLY A 239 -19.29 20.70 7.54
C GLY A 239 -20.37 21.08 6.54
N LEU A 240 -20.12 22.13 5.75
CA LEU A 240 -21.03 22.57 4.70
C LEU A 240 -21.01 21.58 3.52
N GLY A 241 -22.09 20.83 3.35
CA GLY A 241 -22.21 19.81 2.30
C GLY A 241 -21.31 18.58 2.47
N GLN A 242 -20.67 18.42 3.64
CA GLN A 242 -19.80 17.28 3.92
C GLN A 242 -19.84 16.86 5.39
N ILE A 243 -19.50 15.61 5.65
CA ILE A 243 -19.25 15.07 7.00
C ILE A 243 -17.84 14.51 7.01
N THR A 244 -17.01 15.00 7.92
CA THR A 244 -15.64 14.52 8.10
C THR A 244 -15.59 13.53 9.26
N LEU A 245 -14.95 12.39 9.03
CA LEU A 245 -14.64 11.38 10.03
C LEU A 245 -13.15 11.39 10.30
N GLU A 246 -12.76 11.35 11.57
CA GLU A 246 -11.37 11.22 12.02
C GLU A 246 -11.30 10.10 13.07
N TRP A 247 -10.18 9.40 13.14
CA TRP A 247 -9.92 8.34 14.12
C TRP A 247 -8.43 8.23 14.42
N ASP A 248 -8.09 7.53 15.50
CA ASP A 248 -6.71 7.35 15.92
C ASP A 248 -5.90 6.52 14.92
N TRP A 249 -4.62 6.85 14.78
CA TRP A 249 -3.72 6.13 13.88
C TRP A 249 -3.25 4.81 14.51
N VAL A 250 -3.21 3.74 13.71
CA VAL A 250 -2.71 2.42 14.13
C VAL A 250 -1.30 2.16 13.63
N ASN A 251 -1.14 2.02 12.31
CA ASN A 251 0.15 1.91 11.61
C ASN A 251 -0.04 2.04 10.08
N GLU A 252 1.06 2.06 9.32
CA GLU A 252 1.07 2.28 7.87
C GLU A 252 0.42 1.16 7.04
N VAL A 253 0.33 -0.05 7.59
CA VAL A 253 -0.25 -1.22 6.90
C VAL A 253 -1.74 -1.43 7.19
N THR A 254 -2.31 -0.64 8.12
CA THR A 254 -3.72 -0.74 8.52
C THR A 254 -4.58 0.19 7.66
N GLN A 255 -5.55 -0.39 6.96
CA GLN A 255 -6.57 0.33 6.20
C GLN A 255 -7.88 0.41 6.98
N THR A 256 -8.67 1.46 6.79
CA THR A 256 -10.00 1.59 7.39
C THR A 256 -11.08 1.47 6.33
N GLU A 257 -12.00 0.53 6.51
CA GLU A 257 -13.24 0.48 5.74
C GLU A 257 -14.31 1.32 6.42
N ILE A 258 -15.01 2.14 5.62
CA ILE A 258 -16.04 3.06 6.10
C ILE A 258 -17.35 2.70 5.42
N PHE A 259 -18.37 2.49 6.24
CA PHE A 259 -19.72 2.17 5.82
C PHE A 259 -20.65 3.30 6.25
N ALA A 260 -21.66 3.59 5.43
CA ALA A 260 -22.66 4.60 5.75
C ALA A 260 -24.08 4.15 5.41
N ALA A 261 -25.04 4.60 6.21
CA ALA A 261 -26.48 4.43 6.00
C ALA A 261 -27.24 5.72 6.35
N GLU A 262 -28.49 5.81 5.88
CA GLU A 262 -29.39 6.92 6.23
C GLU A 262 -30.00 6.77 7.63
N THR A 263 -30.14 5.53 8.09
CA THR A 263 -30.66 5.15 9.41
C THR A 263 -29.61 4.39 10.20
N ASP A 264 -29.74 4.35 11.53
CA ASP A 264 -28.86 3.57 12.40
C ASP A 264 -29.17 2.07 12.30
N ASN A 265 -28.90 1.50 11.14
CA ASN A 265 -29.10 0.09 10.84
C ASN A 265 -27.99 -0.40 9.90
N PHE A 266 -27.07 -1.19 10.45
CA PHE A 266 -25.93 -1.71 9.70
C PHE A 266 -26.35 -2.59 8.51
N ALA A 267 -27.50 -3.27 8.56
CA ALA A 267 -27.99 -4.09 7.44
C ALA A 267 -28.30 -3.25 6.18
N LEU A 268 -28.52 -1.94 6.35
CA LEU A 268 -28.73 -0.99 5.25
C LEU A 268 -27.45 -0.24 4.87
N ALA A 269 -26.35 -0.44 5.61
CA ALA A 269 -25.11 0.27 5.39
C ALA A 269 -24.38 -0.26 4.16
N LYS A 270 -23.82 0.66 3.38
CA LYS A 270 -22.99 0.36 2.22
C LYS A 270 -21.57 0.83 2.48
N LYS A 271 -20.59 0.05 2.02
CA LYS A 271 -19.18 0.49 2.03
C LYS A 271 -19.03 1.67 1.08
N ILE A 272 -18.66 2.82 1.61
CA ILE A 272 -18.47 4.05 0.84
C ILE A 272 -16.99 4.33 0.56
N ALA A 273 -16.09 3.83 1.40
CA ALA A 273 -14.66 4.02 1.23
C ALA A 273 -13.82 2.92 1.89
N LYS A 274 -12.59 2.77 1.41
CA LYS A 274 -11.49 2.06 2.07
C LYS A 274 -10.24 2.91 1.94
N VAL A 275 -9.68 3.37 3.06
CA VAL A 275 -8.59 4.36 3.07
C VAL A 275 -7.40 3.91 3.92
N THR A 276 -6.20 4.33 3.56
CA THR A 276 -4.97 4.20 4.38
C THR A 276 -4.74 5.43 5.27
N ALA A 277 -5.70 6.34 5.35
CA ALA A 277 -5.61 7.58 6.11
C ALA A 277 -6.27 7.46 7.50
N ARG A 278 -6.09 8.48 8.33
CA ARG A 278 -6.79 8.64 9.62
C ARG A 278 -8.04 9.52 9.56
N THR A 279 -8.37 10.00 8.37
CA THR A 279 -9.50 10.91 8.12
C THR A 279 -10.17 10.58 6.80
N TYR A 280 -11.47 10.89 6.70
CA TYR A 280 -12.25 10.76 5.48
C TYR A 280 -13.38 11.79 5.44
N ALA A 281 -13.51 12.50 4.33
CA ALA A 281 -14.60 13.45 4.09
C ALA A 281 -15.66 12.83 3.16
N HIS A 282 -16.91 12.76 3.63
CA HIS A 282 -18.05 12.29 2.87
C HIS A 282 -18.90 13.49 2.40
N THR A 283 -18.80 13.83 1.11
CA THR A 283 -19.63 14.87 0.49
C THR A 283 -21.07 14.38 0.32
N LEU A 284 -22.05 15.17 0.79
CA LEU A 284 -23.46 14.84 0.75
C LEU A 284 -24.26 15.95 0.08
N LYS A 285 -25.17 15.57 -0.82
CA LYS A 285 -26.12 16.50 -1.44
C LYS A 285 -27.33 16.68 -0.52
N GLY A 286 -27.60 17.92 -0.10
CA GLY A 286 -28.80 18.27 0.64
C GLY A 286 -28.53 18.96 1.97
N ASN A 287 -29.63 19.39 2.60
CA ASN A 287 -29.63 20.24 3.78
C ASN A 287 -29.84 19.40 5.06
N LYS A 288 -29.06 19.65 6.13
CA LYS A 288 -29.10 18.89 7.40
C LYS A 288 -29.12 17.37 7.22
N VAL A 289 -28.37 16.86 6.25
CA VAL A 289 -28.38 15.43 5.92
C VAL A 289 -27.71 14.67 7.05
N VAL A 290 -28.46 13.73 7.61
CA VAL A 290 -27.96 12.81 8.63
C VAL A 290 -27.45 11.55 7.96
N ARG A 291 -26.29 11.07 8.40
CA ARG A 291 -25.73 9.78 8.04
C ARG A 291 -25.17 9.10 9.27
N TYR A 292 -25.30 7.79 9.31
CA TYR A 292 -24.75 6.93 10.35
C TYR A 292 -23.55 6.18 9.76
N TYR A 293 -22.44 6.14 10.49
CA TYR A 293 -21.17 5.60 10.00
C TYR A 293 -20.66 4.45 10.85
N TRP A 294 -20.10 3.44 10.19
CA TRP A 294 -19.38 2.34 10.84
C TRP A 294 -17.99 2.23 10.25
N LEU A 295 -17.00 2.11 11.12
CA LEU A 295 -15.59 2.03 10.75
C LEU A 295 -15.02 0.72 11.29
N ARG A 296 -14.20 0.05 10.49
CA ARG A 296 -13.37 -1.08 10.94
C ARG A 296 -12.00 -1.04 10.27
N HIS A 297 -10.99 -1.54 10.98
CA HIS A 297 -9.65 -1.66 10.42
C HIS A 297 -9.47 -3.00 9.68
N THR A 298 -8.59 -3.02 8.69
CA THR A 298 -8.25 -4.20 7.88
C THR A 298 -6.75 -4.22 7.53
N ARG A 299 -6.16 -5.40 7.42
CA ARG A 299 -4.76 -5.67 7.01
C ARG A 299 -4.73 -6.86 6.04
N GLY A 300 -4.73 -6.59 4.73
CA GLY A 300 -4.85 -7.65 3.73
C GLY A 300 -6.15 -8.45 3.90
N ILE A 301 -6.04 -9.75 4.19
CA ILE A 301 -7.18 -10.64 4.49
C ILE A 301 -7.68 -10.49 5.94
N ASN A 302 -6.92 -9.84 6.83
CA ASN A 302 -7.31 -9.72 8.23
C ASN A 302 -8.28 -8.55 8.44
N VAL A 303 -9.47 -8.85 8.93
CA VAL A 303 -10.52 -7.85 9.18
C VAL A 303 -10.73 -7.72 10.69
N GLY A 304 -10.53 -6.51 11.19
CA GLY A 304 -10.74 -6.16 12.60
C GLY A 304 -12.22 -5.90 12.91
N PRO A 305 -12.56 -5.80 14.20
CA PRO A 305 -13.91 -5.47 14.63
C PRO A 305 -14.31 -4.05 14.23
N PHE A 306 -15.63 -3.82 14.14
CA PHE A 306 -16.17 -2.47 14.03
C PHE A 306 -15.93 -1.69 15.33
N TYR A 307 -15.74 -0.37 15.19
CA TYR A 307 -15.61 0.55 16.33
C TYR A 307 -16.72 0.34 17.36
N GLN A 308 -17.97 0.29 16.90
CA GLN A 308 -19.14 0.02 17.72
C GLN A 308 -20.26 -0.54 16.84
N GLN A 309 -21.27 -1.18 17.46
CA GLN A 309 -22.40 -1.76 16.72
C GLN A 309 -23.39 -0.70 16.17
N GLN A 310 -23.53 0.43 16.87
CA GLN A 310 -24.36 1.56 16.44
C GLN A 310 -23.59 2.50 15.52
N GLY A 311 -24.24 3.05 14.51
CA GLY A 311 -23.57 3.99 13.62
C GLY A 311 -23.25 5.29 14.35
N VAL A 312 -22.03 5.81 14.14
CA VAL A 312 -21.68 7.15 14.62
C VAL A 312 -22.46 8.15 13.78
N ARG A 313 -23.33 8.94 14.42
CA ARG A 313 -24.19 9.90 13.74
C ARG A 313 -23.39 11.14 13.32
N GLY A 314 -23.35 11.40 12.02
CA GLY A 314 -22.90 12.67 11.46
C GLY A 314 -24.06 13.45 10.85
N GLN A 315 -23.95 14.77 10.86
CA GLN A 315 -24.94 15.66 10.25
C GLN A 315 -24.22 16.83 9.59
N THR A 316 -24.58 17.17 8.35
CA THR A 316 -24.04 18.37 7.70
C THR A 316 -24.46 19.64 8.45
N ALA A 317 -23.55 20.61 8.57
CA ALA A 317 -23.79 21.82 9.33
C ALA A 317 -24.45 22.92 8.47
N VAL A 318 -25.45 23.57 9.09
CA VAL A 318 -26.22 24.75 8.64
C VAL A 318 -27.21 24.54 7.49
N ASP A 319 -28.36 25.18 7.70
CA ASP A 319 -29.50 25.24 6.81
C ASP A 319 -29.15 26.04 5.53
N LEU A 320 -28.81 25.35 4.44
CA LEU A 320 -28.47 26.00 3.16
C LEU A 320 -29.58 26.94 2.69
N ASP A 321 -30.85 26.61 2.93
CA ASP A 321 -32.00 27.41 2.51
C ASP A 321 -32.21 28.64 3.41
N ALA A 322 -32.04 28.50 4.74
CA ALA A 322 -32.06 29.65 5.64
C ALA A 322 -30.90 30.60 5.36
N ARG A 323 -29.71 30.06 5.08
CA ARG A 323 -28.54 30.88 4.72
C ARG A 323 -28.71 31.55 3.38
N LEU A 324 -29.31 30.89 2.39
CA LEU A 324 -29.66 31.48 1.09
C LEU A 324 -30.75 32.56 1.21
N THR A 325 -31.71 32.38 2.12
CA THR A 325 -32.76 33.37 2.41
C THR A 325 -32.17 34.60 3.11
N GLU A 326 -31.28 34.39 4.08
CA GLU A 326 -30.52 35.43 4.75
C GLU A 326 -29.60 36.18 3.77
N LEU A 327 -28.93 35.46 2.88
CA LEU A 327 -28.14 36.02 1.77
C LEU A 327 -28.99 36.93 0.88
N ASN A 328 -30.15 36.43 0.44
CA ASN A 328 -31.07 37.19 -0.41
C ASN A 328 -31.64 38.42 0.30
N THR A 329 -31.91 38.33 1.60
CA THR A 329 -32.40 39.47 2.41
C THR A 329 -31.30 40.51 2.61
N GLN A 330 -30.05 40.09 2.75
CA GLN A 330 -28.90 40.99 2.88
C GLN A 330 -28.52 41.63 1.52
N LEU A 331 -28.56 40.87 0.43
CA LEU A 331 -28.38 41.34 -0.96
C LEU A 331 -29.42 42.41 -1.33
N SER A 332 -30.69 42.20 -0.97
CA SER A 332 -31.76 43.16 -1.26
C SER A 332 -31.70 44.44 -0.41
N ARG A 333 -31.04 44.43 0.75
CA ARG A 333 -30.79 45.65 1.54
C ARG A 333 -29.61 46.47 1.03
N ASN A 334 -28.56 45.85 0.50
CA ASN A 334 -27.36 46.57 0.01
C ASN A 334 -27.59 47.24 -1.36
N ILE A 335 -28.42 46.68 -2.23
CA ILE A 335 -28.69 47.24 -3.57
C ILE A 335 -29.39 48.62 -3.49
N VAL A 336 -30.18 48.90 -2.46
CA VAL A 336 -30.96 50.15 -2.38
C VAL A 336 -30.09 51.37 -2.06
N ASN A 337 -28.93 51.19 -1.42
CA ASN A 337 -28.10 52.32 -0.96
C ASN A 337 -26.85 52.59 -1.82
N GLU A 338 -26.44 51.67 -2.71
CA GLU A 338 -25.26 51.89 -3.60
C GLU A 338 -25.63 52.44 -4.99
N VAL A 339 -26.90 52.37 -5.43
CA VAL A 339 -27.30 52.75 -6.80
C VAL A 339 -27.60 54.26 -6.97
N PHE A 340 -27.64 55.04 -5.88
CA PHE A 340 -27.83 56.49 -5.99
C PHE A 340 -26.50 57.25 -5.99
N ASP A 341 -25.91 57.41 -7.18
CA ASP A 341 -24.95 58.48 -7.44
C ASP A 341 -25.67 59.83 -7.28
N VAL A 342 -25.41 60.50 -6.15
CA VAL A 342 -26.05 61.77 -5.76
C VAL A 342 -25.68 62.94 -6.70
N ALA A 343 -24.81 62.72 -7.70
CA ALA A 343 -24.39 63.74 -8.67
C ALA A 343 -24.90 63.51 -10.12
N ALA A 344 -25.62 62.42 -10.40
CA ALA A 344 -26.12 62.12 -11.75
C ALA A 344 -27.20 63.09 -12.30
N PRO A 345 -28.15 63.61 -11.48
CA PRO A 345 -29.21 64.51 -11.99
C PRO A 345 -28.67 65.83 -12.56
N ALA A 346 -27.50 66.30 -12.09
CA ALA A 346 -26.89 67.55 -12.51
C ALA A 346 -26.25 67.52 -13.91
N ARG A 347 -26.07 66.34 -14.52
CA ARG A 347 -25.40 66.17 -15.82
C ARG A 347 -26.30 65.72 -16.96
N GLY A 348 -27.60 65.53 -16.73
CA GLY A 348 -28.57 65.11 -17.77
C GLY A 348 -28.28 63.74 -18.41
N LEU A 349 -27.46 62.91 -17.76
CA LEU A 349 -27.03 61.59 -18.23
C LEU A 349 -27.78 60.51 -17.44
N GLU A 350 -29.08 60.35 -17.67
CA GLU A 350 -29.78 59.15 -17.22
C GLU A 350 -29.32 57.96 -18.07
N LEU A 351 -28.55 57.04 -17.45
CA LEU A 351 -28.06 55.81 -18.08
C LEU A 351 -29.19 54.92 -18.61
N VAL A 352 -30.36 54.96 -17.98
CA VAL A 352 -31.57 54.22 -18.40
C VAL A 352 -32.81 55.10 -18.18
N LYS A 353 -33.59 55.38 -19.23
CA LYS A 353 -34.86 56.10 -19.12
C LYS A 353 -36.00 55.11 -18.92
N THR A 354 -36.81 55.28 -17.87
CA THR A 354 -37.99 54.46 -17.65
C THR A 354 -39.22 55.10 -18.31
N VAL A 355 -39.95 54.34 -19.13
CA VAL A 355 -41.19 54.80 -19.78
C VAL A 355 -42.33 53.85 -19.48
N ALA A 356 -43.54 54.40 -19.35
CA ALA A 356 -44.73 53.61 -19.05
C ALA A 356 -45.08 52.61 -20.16
N ASN A 357 -44.93 53.03 -21.42
CA ASN A 357 -45.10 52.17 -22.59
C ASN A 357 -44.24 52.67 -23.76
N LEU A 358 -43.31 51.85 -24.27
CA LEU A 358 -42.48 52.17 -25.43
C LEU A 358 -43.17 51.69 -26.73
N THR A 359 -44.00 52.56 -27.30
CA THR A 359 -44.79 52.26 -28.52
C THR A 359 -44.02 52.53 -29.81
N ASP A 360 -43.26 53.63 -29.89
CA ASP A 360 -42.39 53.93 -31.03
C ASP A 360 -40.94 53.52 -30.72
N LYS A 361 -40.45 52.51 -31.44
CA LYS A 361 -39.10 51.98 -31.30
C LYS A 361 -38.14 52.54 -32.36
N GLY A 362 -38.62 53.30 -33.35
CA GLY A 362 -37.81 53.81 -34.47
C GLY A 362 -37.23 55.20 -34.24
N THR A 363 -37.59 55.88 -33.14
CA THR A 363 -37.10 57.22 -32.81
C THR A 363 -36.26 57.19 -31.54
N LYS A 364 -35.03 57.71 -31.60
CA LYS A 364 -34.12 57.71 -30.45
C LYS A 364 -34.61 58.66 -29.35
N LEU A 365 -34.75 58.16 -28.13
CA LEU A 365 -35.00 58.98 -26.94
C LEU A 365 -33.67 59.50 -26.36
N ALA A 366 -33.75 60.44 -25.41
CA ALA A 366 -32.57 61.08 -24.80
C ALA A 366 -31.57 60.09 -24.16
N SER A 367 -32.00 58.86 -23.82
CA SER A 367 -31.14 57.81 -23.28
C SER A 367 -31.00 56.65 -24.28
N SER A 368 -29.79 56.10 -24.39
CA SER A 368 -29.49 54.96 -25.27
C SER A 368 -30.06 53.63 -24.72
N GLN A 369 -30.53 53.60 -23.48
CA GLN A 369 -31.22 52.44 -22.87
C GLN A 369 -32.57 52.88 -22.28
N VAL A 370 -33.61 52.08 -22.51
CA VAL A 370 -34.99 52.40 -22.12
C VAL A 370 -35.64 51.19 -21.47
N TYR A 371 -36.11 51.34 -20.23
CA TYR A 371 -36.89 50.31 -19.54
C TYR A 371 -38.39 50.56 -19.78
N ASN A 372 -39.05 49.61 -20.43
CA ASN A 372 -40.47 49.70 -20.76
C ASN A 372 -41.31 49.00 -19.68
N GLN A 373 -42.11 49.76 -18.92
CA GLN A 373 -42.89 49.19 -17.82
C GLN A 373 -44.04 48.31 -18.29
N ALA A 374 -44.59 48.55 -19.48
CA ALA A 374 -45.72 47.79 -20.02
C ALA A 374 -45.39 46.32 -20.31
N ASP A 375 -44.16 46.02 -20.74
CA ASP A 375 -43.69 44.65 -21.04
C ASP A 375 -42.54 44.19 -20.13
N GLY A 376 -42.07 45.04 -19.23
CA GLY A 376 -40.99 44.77 -18.30
C GLY A 376 -39.62 44.59 -18.94
N LYS A 377 -39.41 45.00 -20.20
CA LYS A 377 -38.16 44.73 -20.94
C LYS A 377 -37.26 45.96 -21.03
N LEU A 378 -35.95 45.72 -21.03
CA LEU A 378 -34.93 46.72 -21.30
C LEU A 378 -34.59 46.73 -22.80
N TYR A 379 -34.71 47.89 -23.42
CA TYR A 379 -34.44 48.13 -24.83
C TYR A 379 -33.17 48.96 -24.99
N THR A 380 -32.30 48.58 -25.93
CA THR A 380 -31.06 49.33 -26.24
C THR A 380 -31.13 49.87 -27.66
N TRP A 381 -30.71 51.13 -27.85
CA TRP A 381 -30.67 51.77 -29.17
C TRP A 381 -29.54 51.21 -30.01
N ASN A 382 -29.85 50.58 -31.14
CA ASN A 382 -28.85 49.94 -32.01
C ASN A 382 -28.36 50.83 -33.17
N GLY A 383 -28.80 52.10 -33.23
CA GLY A 383 -28.49 53.03 -34.32
C GLY A 383 -29.71 53.42 -35.15
N THR A 384 -30.68 52.51 -35.29
CA THR A 384 -31.88 52.71 -36.12
C THR A 384 -33.17 52.47 -35.35
N ALA A 385 -33.17 51.57 -34.37
CA ALA A 385 -34.31 51.29 -33.52
C ALA A 385 -33.89 50.79 -32.12
N TYR A 386 -34.82 50.84 -31.18
CA TYR A 386 -34.72 50.16 -29.89
C TYR A 386 -34.99 48.66 -30.06
N SER A 387 -33.96 47.84 -29.86
CA SER A 387 -34.06 46.37 -29.84
C SER A 387 -33.90 45.82 -28.42
N ALA A 388 -34.74 44.86 -28.06
CA ALA A 388 -34.58 44.12 -26.81
C ALA A 388 -33.67 42.91 -27.06
N THR A 389 -32.50 42.87 -26.42
CA THR A 389 -31.52 41.78 -26.59
C THR A 389 -31.43 40.89 -25.35
N VAL A 390 -32.07 41.26 -24.23
CA VAL A 390 -31.97 40.55 -22.95
C VAL A 390 -33.34 40.51 -22.24
N ALA A 391 -33.70 39.38 -21.62
CA ALA A 391 -34.89 39.25 -20.80
C ALA A 391 -34.70 39.94 -19.44
N ALA A 392 -35.79 40.48 -18.86
CA ALA A 392 -35.82 41.24 -17.61
C ALA A 392 -35.19 40.51 -16.39
N GLU A 393 -35.16 39.18 -16.48
CA GLU A 393 -34.64 38.25 -15.49
C GLU A 393 -33.13 38.45 -15.23
N ASP A 394 -32.38 38.86 -16.26
CA ASP A 394 -30.93 39.06 -16.16
C ASP A 394 -30.54 40.45 -15.61
N VAL A 395 -31.50 41.35 -15.36
CA VAL A 395 -31.26 42.71 -14.84
C VAL A 395 -31.57 42.85 -13.34
N THR A 396 -32.26 41.86 -12.73
CA THR A 396 -32.67 41.94 -11.31
C THR A 396 -31.79 41.16 -10.33
N GLY A 397 -30.62 40.66 -10.76
CA GLY A 397 -29.65 40.03 -9.85
C GLY A 397 -30.15 38.73 -9.19
N LYS A 398 -31.19 38.09 -9.72
CA LYS A 398 -31.64 36.76 -9.26
C LYS A 398 -31.08 35.68 -10.17
N LEU A 399 -30.02 35.01 -9.73
CA LEU A 399 -29.55 33.76 -10.34
C LEU A 399 -30.61 32.68 -10.13
N SER A 400 -31.14 32.11 -11.22
CA SER A 400 -32.03 30.96 -11.13
C SER A 400 -31.26 29.69 -10.72
N LYS A 401 -31.90 28.84 -9.93
CA LYS A 401 -31.31 27.60 -9.36
C LYS A 401 -30.68 26.69 -10.45
N SER A 402 -31.23 26.72 -11.66
CA SER A 402 -30.73 25.96 -12.82
C SER A 402 -29.44 26.53 -13.44
N LYS A 403 -29.18 27.84 -13.33
CA LYS A 403 -27.93 28.47 -13.79
C LYS A 403 -26.78 28.24 -12.80
N ILE A 404 -27.06 28.11 -11.50
CA ILE A 404 -26.06 27.82 -10.46
C ILE A 404 -25.58 26.37 -10.57
N ASP A 405 -26.48 25.40 -10.73
CA ASP A 405 -26.06 23.99 -10.87
C ASP A 405 -25.18 23.80 -12.11
N THR A 406 -25.59 24.30 -13.28
CA THR A 406 -24.86 23.99 -14.52
C THR A 406 -23.55 24.79 -14.67
N SER A 407 -23.51 26.06 -14.24
CA SER A 407 -22.28 26.86 -14.36
C SER A 407 -21.27 26.53 -13.27
N LEU A 408 -21.72 26.24 -12.04
CA LEU A 408 -20.85 25.88 -10.93
C LEU A 408 -20.39 24.43 -11.06
N ILE A 409 -21.23 23.49 -11.52
CA ILE A 409 -20.79 22.14 -11.90
C ILE A 409 -19.82 22.25 -13.06
N SER A 410 -20.09 22.98 -14.14
CA SER A 410 -19.11 23.13 -15.23
C SER A 410 -17.79 23.80 -14.78
N GLN A 411 -17.84 24.74 -13.83
CA GLN A 411 -16.66 25.38 -13.24
C GLN A 411 -15.91 24.51 -12.20
N LEU A 412 -16.60 23.62 -11.48
CA LEU A 412 -16.05 22.74 -10.42
C LEU A 412 -15.73 21.31 -10.92
N THR A 413 -16.43 20.81 -11.94
CA THR A 413 -16.20 19.50 -12.58
C THR A 413 -15.32 19.61 -13.82
N GLY A 414 -15.02 20.81 -14.29
CA GLY A 414 -13.87 21.01 -15.15
C GLY A 414 -12.61 20.71 -14.34
N ALA A 415 -12.06 19.50 -14.49
CA ALA A 415 -10.73 19.13 -14.01
C ALA A 415 -9.65 20.16 -14.46
N ASP A 416 -9.98 20.99 -15.45
CA ASP A 416 -9.20 22.09 -15.95
C ASP A 416 -9.08 23.29 -14.99
N ASN A 417 -10.02 23.59 -14.08
CA ASN A 417 -9.98 24.87 -13.33
C ASN A 417 -9.09 24.85 -12.08
N THR A 418 -9.08 23.79 -11.28
CA THR A 418 -8.16 23.70 -10.13
C THR A 418 -6.72 23.51 -10.60
N ALA A 419 -6.52 22.73 -11.67
CA ALA A 419 -5.24 22.63 -12.37
C ALA A 419 -4.80 23.97 -12.97
N ASN A 420 -5.71 24.76 -13.57
CA ASN A 420 -5.40 26.09 -14.09
C ASN A 420 -5.11 27.14 -13.02
N LEU A 421 -5.66 27.03 -11.81
CA LEU A 421 -5.36 27.95 -10.71
C LEU A 421 -3.95 27.73 -10.13
N ALA A 422 -3.57 26.47 -9.88
CA ALA A 422 -2.19 26.11 -9.50
C ALA A 422 -1.19 26.44 -10.62
N ARG A 423 -1.57 26.22 -11.88
CA ARG A 423 -0.73 26.51 -13.06
C ARG A 423 -0.21 27.94 -13.10
N ARG A 424 -0.99 28.95 -12.68
CA ARG A 424 -0.57 30.36 -12.79
C ARG A 424 0.37 30.81 -11.68
N LEU A 425 0.30 30.18 -10.51
CA LEU A 425 1.31 30.36 -9.45
C LEU A 425 2.64 29.74 -9.90
N ALA A 426 2.59 28.52 -10.45
CA ALA A 426 3.76 27.85 -11.01
C ALA A 426 4.39 28.65 -12.17
N GLU A 427 3.59 29.22 -13.08
CA GLU A 427 4.07 30.14 -14.13
C GLU A 427 4.82 31.35 -13.55
N THR A 428 4.30 31.95 -12.48
CA THR A 428 4.94 33.10 -11.83
C THR A 428 6.29 32.70 -11.22
N ALA A 429 6.35 31.56 -10.53
CA ALA A 429 7.60 31.04 -9.97
C ALA A 429 8.63 30.69 -11.06
N ARG A 430 8.20 30.07 -12.15
CA ARG A 430 9.04 29.75 -13.29
C ARG A 430 9.59 30.99 -13.98
N ALA A 431 8.78 32.05 -14.11
CA ALA A 431 9.24 33.34 -14.62
C ALA A 431 10.28 33.99 -13.69
N ILE A 432 10.06 33.94 -12.36
CA ILE A 432 11.04 34.44 -11.37
C ILE A 432 12.36 33.66 -11.45
N PHE A 433 12.29 32.35 -11.69
CA PHE A 433 13.47 31.50 -11.82
C PHE A 433 14.12 31.58 -13.21
N GLY A 434 13.52 32.26 -14.19
CA GLY A 434 14.05 32.34 -15.57
C GLY A 434 13.82 31.10 -16.41
N ALA A 435 12.96 30.17 -15.97
CA ALA A 435 12.53 29.02 -16.78
C ALA A 435 11.53 29.44 -17.87
N ASP A 436 10.76 30.51 -17.61
CA ASP A 436 9.91 31.19 -18.60
C ASP A 436 10.34 32.67 -18.71
N PRO A 437 10.20 33.31 -19.87
CA PRO A 437 10.58 34.71 -20.05
C PRO A 437 9.67 35.65 -19.25
N LEU A 438 10.26 36.68 -18.66
CA LEU A 438 9.52 37.76 -17.99
C LEU A 438 9.06 38.81 -19.00
N ASP A 439 7.75 39.01 -19.14
CA ASP A 439 7.18 40.02 -20.07
C ASP A 439 7.47 41.46 -19.61
N SER A 440 7.34 41.73 -18.32
CA SER A 440 7.63 43.04 -17.70
C SER A 440 7.73 42.91 -16.18
N GLY A 441 8.33 43.91 -15.51
CA GLY A 441 8.48 43.96 -14.06
C GLY A 441 9.93 44.00 -13.60
N GLU A 442 10.13 44.00 -12.30
CA GLU A 442 11.44 44.08 -11.66
C GLU A 442 11.54 43.04 -10.55
N ILE A 443 12.68 42.35 -10.47
CA ILE A 443 12.96 41.37 -9.42
C ILE A 443 14.09 41.92 -8.55
N PHE A 444 13.87 41.92 -7.24
CA PHE A 444 14.85 42.35 -6.25
C PHE A 444 15.16 41.19 -5.30
N VAL A 445 16.43 40.88 -5.10
CA VAL A 445 16.91 39.85 -4.16
C VAL A 445 17.82 40.53 -3.15
N HIS A 446 17.40 40.55 -1.88
CA HIS A 446 18.03 41.35 -0.82
C HIS A 446 18.27 42.80 -1.25
N GLU A 447 17.20 43.47 -1.72
CA GLU A 447 17.20 44.87 -2.20
C GLU A 447 18.04 45.15 -3.46
N ASN A 448 18.77 44.16 -3.98
CA ASN A 448 19.53 44.30 -5.21
C ASN A 448 18.65 43.93 -6.40
N LYS A 449 18.51 44.85 -7.36
CA LYS A 449 17.82 44.57 -8.62
C LYS A 449 18.60 43.53 -9.41
N VAL A 450 17.94 42.44 -9.79
CA VAL A 450 18.53 41.35 -10.58
C VAL A 450 17.85 41.25 -11.95
N SER A 451 18.63 40.94 -12.98
CA SER A 451 18.10 40.61 -14.31
C SER A 451 18.30 39.12 -14.53
N ILE A 452 17.18 38.39 -14.60
CA ILE A 452 17.16 36.94 -14.76
C ILE A 452 16.61 36.63 -16.15
N LYS A 453 17.45 36.08 -17.03
CA LYS A 453 17.04 35.69 -18.39
C LYS A 453 16.91 34.18 -18.55
N ASP A 454 17.70 33.44 -17.78
CA ASP A 454 17.70 31.99 -17.76
C ASP A 454 17.92 31.46 -16.33
N PRO A 455 17.71 30.16 -16.07
CA PRO A 455 17.86 29.58 -14.74
C PRO A 455 19.23 29.79 -14.09
N SER A 456 20.29 29.90 -14.88
CA SER A 456 21.65 30.09 -14.35
C SER A 456 21.80 31.46 -13.68
N ASP A 457 21.11 32.48 -14.19
CA ASP A 457 21.09 33.82 -13.58
C ASP A 457 20.39 33.79 -12.23
N ALA A 458 19.25 33.09 -12.13
CA ALA A 458 18.52 32.91 -10.87
C ALA A 458 19.37 32.17 -9.82
N ILE A 459 20.05 31.10 -10.24
CA ILE A 459 20.97 30.32 -9.39
C ILE A 459 22.15 31.17 -8.91
N LYS A 460 22.69 32.07 -9.75
CA LYS A 460 23.74 33.03 -9.34
C LYS A 460 23.21 34.10 -8.39
N ALA A 461 21.97 34.53 -8.56
CA ALA A 461 21.29 35.44 -7.65
C ALA A 461 20.93 34.79 -6.30
N GLY A 462 21.11 33.47 -6.16
CA GLY A 462 20.81 32.71 -4.95
C GLY A 462 19.34 32.29 -4.84
N ILE A 463 18.63 32.19 -5.96
CA ILE A 463 17.26 31.67 -6.03
C ILE A 463 17.32 30.20 -6.42
N ALA A 464 16.59 29.36 -5.69
CA ALA A 464 16.38 27.96 -6.02
C ALA A 464 14.89 27.70 -6.30
N TYR A 465 14.61 26.85 -7.27
CA TYR A 465 13.25 26.42 -7.60
C TYR A 465 13.17 24.89 -7.56
N LEU A 466 12.21 24.40 -6.80
CA LEU A 466 11.85 22.99 -6.66
C LEU A 466 10.49 22.79 -7.32
N SER A 467 10.50 22.22 -8.52
CA SER A 467 9.30 22.00 -9.33
C SER A 467 8.39 20.91 -8.75
N GLU A 468 7.09 21.03 -9.03
CA GLU A 468 6.07 20.02 -8.74
C GLU A 468 6.44 18.63 -9.29
N ASP A 469 6.85 18.54 -10.56
CA ASP A 469 7.30 17.27 -11.14
C ASP A 469 8.77 16.99 -10.79
N ARG A 470 8.98 16.57 -9.54
CA ARG A 470 10.32 16.28 -9.02
C ARG A 470 11.12 15.28 -9.87
N LYS A 471 10.46 14.32 -10.52
CA LYS A 471 11.13 13.25 -11.27
C LYS A 471 11.57 13.70 -12.65
N LEU A 472 10.80 14.57 -13.29
CA LEU A 472 11.13 15.13 -14.60
C LEU A 472 12.06 16.34 -14.50
N ASN A 473 11.81 17.24 -13.54
CA ASN A 473 12.41 18.57 -13.52
C ASN A 473 13.25 18.87 -12.25
N GLY A 474 13.05 18.13 -11.16
CA GLY A 474 13.70 18.41 -9.87
C GLY A 474 14.99 17.64 -9.60
N VAL A 475 15.07 16.38 -10.04
CA VAL A 475 16.17 15.46 -9.70
C VAL A 475 16.58 14.60 -10.90
N ALA A 476 17.89 14.42 -11.08
CA ALA A 476 18.42 13.53 -12.11
C ALA A 476 18.37 12.09 -11.59
N VAL A 477 17.21 11.44 -11.71
CA VAL A 477 16.90 10.14 -11.07
C VAL A 477 17.89 9.01 -11.40
N ARG A 478 18.55 9.06 -12.56
CA ARG A 478 19.53 8.05 -13.00
C ARG A 478 20.95 8.29 -12.48
N MET A 479 21.21 9.49 -11.95
CA MET A 479 22.49 9.87 -11.37
C MET A 479 22.53 9.50 -9.88
N SER A 480 23.74 9.45 -9.33
CA SER A 480 24.00 9.21 -7.92
C SER A 480 23.54 10.38 -7.03
N ILE A 481 23.47 10.14 -5.72
CA ILE A 481 23.26 11.22 -4.74
C ILE A 481 24.39 12.25 -4.86
N ARG A 482 25.64 11.79 -5.02
CA ARG A 482 26.81 12.66 -5.18
C ARG A 482 26.61 13.68 -6.29
N GLU A 483 26.36 13.20 -7.50
CA GLU A 483 26.17 14.05 -8.68
C GLU A 483 24.96 14.97 -8.53
N ASN A 484 23.89 14.52 -7.88
CA ASN A 484 22.70 15.35 -7.69
C ASN A 484 22.96 16.50 -6.72
N ILE A 485 23.70 16.29 -5.64
CA ILE A 485 24.02 17.33 -4.65
C ILE A 485 24.91 18.41 -5.28
N THR A 486 25.89 18.02 -6.09
CA THR A 486 26.94 18.93 -6.59
C THR A 486 26.58 19.63 -7.91
N MET A 487 25.67 19.06 -8.70
CA MET A 487 25.24 19.53 -10.03
C MET A 487 24.95 21.03 -10.13
N ALA A 488 24.31 21.63 -9.12
CA ALA A 488 23.96 23.06 -9.15
C ALA A 488 25.11 23.99 -8.76
N SER A 489 26.23 23.44 -8.28
CA SER A 489 27.38 24.17 -7.73
C SER A 489 28.70 23.63 -8.29
N MET A 490 28.75 23.39 -9.60
CA MET A 490 29.96 22.89 -10.27
C MET A 490 31.17 23.81 -10.08
N ASP A 491 30.95 25.11 -9.89
CA ASP A 491 31.98 26.09 -9.54
C ASP A 491 32.65 25.83 -8.18
N LYS A 492 32.01 25.08 -7.26
CA LYS A 492 32.55 24.71 -5.95
C LYS A 492 33.32 23.38 -5.97
N VAL A 493 33.08 22.52 -6.97
CA VAL A 493 33.65 21.17 -7.05
C VAL A 493 34.53 20.96 -8.29
N ALA A 494 34.59 21.92 -9.19
CA ALA A 494 35.46 21.88 -10.36
C ALA A 494 36.48 23.03 -10.35
N ASN A 495 37.65 22.79 -10.91
CA ASN A 495 38.66 23.82 -11.08
C ASN A 495 38.34 24.77 -12.25
N GLN A 496 39.13 25.83 -12.42
CA GLN A 496 38.92 26.85 -13.47
C GLN A 496 38.95 26.32 -14.91
N ILE A 497 39.53 25.14 -15.14
CA ILE A 497 39.56 24.48 -16.46
C ILE A 497 38.48 23.39 -16.62
N GLY A 498 37.57 23.25 -15.64
CA GLY A 498 36.39 22.37 -15.70
C GLY A 498 36.61 20.93 -15.24
N VAL A 499 37.72 20.61 -14.59
CA VAL A 499 37.98 19.27 -14.03
C VAL A 499 37.32 19.15 -12.65
N ILE A 500 36.41 18.19 -12.51
CA ILE A 500 35.66 17.90 -11.28
C ILE A 500 36.57 17.16 -10.28
N SER A 501 36.57 17.61 -9.03
CA SER A 501 37.27 17.00 -7.89
C SER A 501 36.35 16.03 -7.16
N TYR A 502 36.63 14.72 -7.26
CA TYR A 502 35.85 13.69 -6.57
C TYR A 502 35.86 13.88 -5.05
N ASP A 503 37.02 14.27 -4.48
CA ASP A 503 37.17 14.46 -3.03
C ASP A 503 36.25 15.59 -2.50
N GLU A 504 36.12 16.68 -3.26
CA GLU A 504 35.22 17.79 -2.90
C GLU A 504 33.74 17.38 -3.07
N GLU A 505 33.41 16.62 -4.10
CA GLU A 505 32.06 16.08 -4.27
C GLU A 505 31.69 15.11 -3.13
N GLU A 506 32.60 14.20 -2.76
CA GLU A 506 32.40 13.26 -1.67
C GLU A 506 32.19 13.99 -0.34
N LYS A 507 33.03 14.99 -0.04
CA LYS A 507 32.94 15.79 1.17
C LYS A 507 31.62 16.55 1.26
N ALA A 508 31.23 17.22 0.17
CA ALA A 508 29.95 17.93 0.10
C ALA A 508 28.77 16.95 0.29
N SER A 509 28.81 15.81 -0.39
CA SER A 509 27.74 14.81 -0.35
C SER A 509 27.54 14.21 1.03
N LYS A 510 28.62 13.83 1.72
CA LYS A 510 28.55 13.32 3.09
C LYS A 510 27.96 14.36 4.04
N THR A 511 28.42 15.61 3.95
CA THR A 511 27.92 16.72 4.76
C THR A 511 26.41 16.88 4.64
N PHE A 512 25.87 16.84 3.42
CA PHE A 512 24.43 17.02 3.19
C PHE A 512 23.61 15.74 3.40
N ILE A 513 24.18 14.55 3.27
CA ILE A 513 23.53 13.31 3.72
C ILE A 513 23.29 13.36 5.22
N ASP A 514 24.29 13.76 5.99
CA ASP A 514 24.19 13.85 7.44
C ASP A 514 23.23 14.97 7.86
N LYS A 515 23.42 16.18 7.32
CA LYS A 515 22.59 17.36 7.66
C LYS A 515 21.10 17.15 7.32
N MET A 516 20.81 16.44 6.24
CA MET A 516 19.43 16.20 5.79
C MET A 516 18.88 14.85 6.27
N GLU A 517 19.67 14.06 7.01
CA GLU A 517 19.37 12.70 7.42
C GLU A 517 18.87 11.81 6.26
N ILE A 518 19.60 11.80 5.15
CA ILE A 518 19.27 11.01 3.96
C ILE A 518 19.59 9.54 4.27
N LYS A 519 18.57 8.68 4.24
CA LYS A 519 18.76 7.24 4.44
C LYS A 519 19.28 6.62 3.15
N THR A 520 20.58 6.38 3.09
CA THR A 520 21.27 5.76 1.95
C THR A 520 22.44 4.90 2.40
N PRO A 521 22.75 3.78 1.72
CA PRO A 521 23.95 2.98 2.01
C PRO A 521 25.24 3.64 1.52
N THR A 522 25.19 4.51 0.51
CA THR A 522 26.37 5.17 -0.08
C THR A 522 26.00 6.44 -0.86
N ILE A 523 26.97 7.33 -1.07
CA ILE A 523 26.85 8.53 -1.93
C ILE A 523 26.65 8.16 -3.42
N GLU A 524 27.10 6.97 -3.83
CA GLU A 524 26.99 6.48 -5.21
C GLU A 524 25.61 5.84 -5.50
N GLN A 525 24.73 5.77 -4.49
CA GLN A 525 23.39 5.23 -4.66
C GLN A 525 22.62 6.08 -5.68
N LYS A 526 22.03 5.43 -6.69
CA LYS A 526 21.18 6.14 -7.66
C LYS A 526 19.92 6.68 -7.00
N VAL A 527 19.57 7.92 -7.29
CA VAL A 527 18.43 8.60 -6.65
C VAL A 527 17.09 7.90 -6.93
N GLN A 528 16.91 7.29 -8.11
CA GLN A 528 15.69 6.53 -8.45
C GLN A 528 15.36 5.40 -7.46
N ASN A 529 16.35 4.89 -6.72
CA ASN A 529 16.17 3.80 -5.76
C ASN A 529 15.84 4.29 -4.34
N LEU A 530 15.82 5.60 -4.09
CA LEU A 530 15.45 6.19 -2.81
C LEU A 530 13.94 6.35 -2.68
N SER A 531 13.42 6.35 -1.45
CA SER A 531 12.01 6.73 -1.20
C SER A 531 11.76 8.20 -1.58
N GLY A 532 10.51 8.56 -1.86
CA GLY A 532 10.15 9.92 -2.30
C GLY A 532 10.63 11.03 -1.34
N GLY A 533 10.52 10.82 -0.02
CA GLY A 533 11.04 11.76 0.98
C GLY A 533 12.56 11.90 0.94
N ASN A 534 13.31 10.81 0.74
CA ASN A 534 14.76 10.87 0.59
C ASN A 534 15.18 11.52 -0.73
N GLN A 535 14.43 11.31 -1.82
CA GLN A 535 14.64 12.03 -3.07
C GLN A 535 14.48 13.55 -2.85
N GLN A 536 13.44 13.97 -2.12
CA GLN A 536 13.22 15.38 -1.81
C GLN A 536 14.35 15.98 -0.97
N LYS A 537 14.84 15.24 0.04
CA LYS A 537 16.00 15.64 0.84
C LYS A 537 17.26 15.83 0.00
N VAL A 538 17.50 14.96 -1.00
CA VAL A 538 18.62 15.12 -1.96
C VAL A 538 18.48 16.42 -2.77
N VAL A 539 17.27 16.72 -3.28
CA VAL A 539 17.02 17.95 -4.05
C VAL A 539 17.24 19.19 -3.20
N ILE A 540 16.83 19.17 -1.93
CA ILE A 540 17.05 20.28 -1.01
C ILE A 540 18.53 20.42 -0.66
N GLY A 541 19.23 19.29 -0.44
CA GLY A 541 20.68 19.26 -0.23
C GLY A 541 21.47 19.91 -1.37
N LYS A 542 21.06 19.69 -2.63
CA LYS A 542 21.62 20.35 -3.82
C LYS A 542 21.55 21.88 -3.72
N TRP A 543 20.40 22.41 -3.34
CA TRP A 543 20.18 23.86 -3.26
C TRP A 543 20.82 24.49 -2.01
N LEU A 544 20.91 23.74 -0.92
CA LEU A 544 21.66 24.16 0.26
C LEU A 544 23.16 24.19 0.02
N PHE A 545 23.72 23.22 -0.72
CA PHE A 545 25.12 23.27 -1.12
C PHE A 545 25.43 24.49 -1.99
N ARG A 546 24.45 24.91 -2.81
CA ARG A 546 24.53 26.15 -3.58
C ARG A 546 24.43 27.42 -2.75
N GLU A 547 24.10 27.33 -1.45
CA GLU A 547 23.85 28.46 -0.56
C GLU A 547 22.73 29.36 -1.09
N ALA A 548 21.64 28.74 -1.56
CA ALA A 548 20.46 29.49 -1.99
C ALA A 548 19.90 30.34 -0.83
N LYS A 549 19.62 31.61 -1.11
CA LYS A 549 19.07 32.59 -0.19
C LYS A 549 17.55 32.61 -0.20
N VAL A 550 16.96 32.25 -1.34
CA VAL A 550 15.50 32.11 -1.53
C VAL A 550 15.22 30.75 -2.17
N MET A 551 14.28 30.00 -1.61
CA MET A 551 13.85 28.70 -2.13
C MET A 551 12.34 28.72 -2.42
N ILE A 552 11.98 28.41 -3.65
CA ILE A 552 10.61 28.28 -4.12
C ILE A 552 10.26 26.80 -4.22
N PHE A 553 9.26 26.37 -3.47
CA PHE A 553 8.73 25.02 -3.43
C PHE A 553 7.38 24.96 -4.11
N ASP A 554 7.29 24.22 -5.22
CA ASP A 554 6.07 24.05 -5.99
C ASP A 554 5.45 22.69 -5.69
N GLU A 555 4.30 22.69 -5.03
CA GLU A 555 3.54 21.51 -4.59
C GLU A 555 4.44 20.47 -3.88
N PRO A 556 5.20 20.88 -2.83
CA PRO A 556 6.29 20.09 -2.27
C PRO A 556 5.87 18.76 -1.65
N THR A 557 4.60 18.62 -1.29
CA THR A 557 4.04 17.39 -0.71
C THR A 557 3.20 16.56 -1.70
N ARG A 558 3.14 16.94 -2.97
CA ARG A 558 2.38 16.20 -3.98
C ARG A 558 3.00 14.82 -4.26
N GLY A 559 2.17 13.78 -4.15
CA GLY A 559 2.62 12.40 -4.32
C GLY A 559 3.64 11.95 -3.27
N ILE A 560 3.59 12.57 -2.08
CA ILE A 560 4.27 12.15 -0.85
C ILE A 560 3.19 11.63 0.11
N ASP A 561 3.50 10.56 0.84
CA ASP A 561 2.60 9.98 1.84
C ASP A 561 2.26 11.01 2.93
N VAL A 562 1.04 10.96 3.46
CA VAL A 562 0.53 11.91 4.47
C VAL A 562 1.41 11.89 5.74
N GLY A 563 1.97 10.74 6.13
CA GLY A 563 2.91 10.62 7.26
C GLY A 563 4.29 11.24 6.99
N ALA A 564 4.71 11.31 5.73
CA ALA A 564 5.98 11.90 5.33
C ALA A 564 5.91 13.42 5.05
N LYS A 565 4.71 14.01 4.95
CA LYS A 565 4.52 15.47 4.79
C LYS A 565 5.09 16.27 5.96
N TYR A 566 4.91 15.76 7.18
CA TYR A 566 5.40 16.43 8.39
C TYR A 566 6.92 16.65 8.37
N ALA A 567 7.69 15.68 7.88
CA ALA A 567 9.14 15.81 7.75
C ALA A 567 9.54 16.89 6.73
N ILE A 568 8.72 17.13 5.70
CA ILE A 568 8.92 18.23 4.77
C ILE A 568 8.60 19.56 5.45
N TYR A 569 7.54 19.64 6.24
CA TYR A 569 7.18 20.87 6.97
C TYR A 569 8.25 21.27 7.98
N GLN A 570 8.74 20.32 8.78
CA GLN A 570 9.85 20.57 9.70
C GLN A 570 11.08 21.11 8.98
N LEU A 571 11.38 20.54 7.81
CA LEU A 571 12.49 21.00 6.99
C LEU A 571 12.27 22.42 6.45
N LEU A 572 11.05 22.79 6.03
CA LEU A 572 10.73 24.16 5.61
C LEU A 572 10.90 25.14 6.77
N ASP A 573 10.44 24.78 7.97
CA ASP A 573 10.58 25.58 9.19
C ASP A 573 12.06 25.76 9.56
N GLU A 574 12.86 24.69 9.49
CA GLU A 574 14.31 24.75 9.73
C GLU A 574 15.03 25.65 8.72
N LEU A 575 14.66 25.59 7.44
CA LEU A 575 15.22 26.47 6.41
C LEU A 575 14.89 27.94 6.71
N ALA A 576 13.63 28.23 7.03
CA ALA A 576 13.19 29.58 7.39
C ALA A 576 13.90 30.08 8.65
N ALA A 577 14.02 29.25 9.69
CA ALA A 577 14.74 29.57 10.93
C ALA A 577 16.22 29.87 10.70
N ASN A 578 16.84 29.26 9.69
CA ASN A 578 18.22 29.53 9.27
C ASN A 578 18.37 30.78 8.38
N GLY A 579 17.30 31.56 8.19
CA GLY A 579 17.32 32.82 7.44
C GLY A 579 17.18 32.69 5.93
N VAL A 580 16.79 31.50 5.43
CA VAL A 580 16.47 31.30 4.01
C VAL A 580 15.04 31.77 3.75
N GLY A 581 14.84 32.58 2.70
CA GLY A 581 13.49 32.97 2.28
C GLY A 581 12.76 31.80 1.63
N VAL A 582 11.68 31.30 2.24
CA VAL A 582 10.91 30.17 1.73
C VAL A 582 9.60 30.65 1.10
N ILE A 583 9.37 30.27 -0.17
CA ILE A 583 8.10 30.48 -0.87
C ILE A 583 7.50 29.11 -1.15
N VAL A 584 6.29 28.85 -0.66
CA VAL A 584 5.57 27.59 -0.89
C VAL A 584 4.36 27.87 -1.78
N ILE A 585 4.23 27.12 -2.87
CA ILE A 585 3.06 27.08 -3.73
C ILE A 585 2.35 25.76 -3.44
N SER A 586 1.08 25.84 -3.08
CA SER A 586 0.27 24.67 -2.76
C SER A 586 -1.19 24.94 -3.05
N SER A 587 -1.90 23.92 -3.54
CA SER A 587 -3.35 23.88 -3.66
C SER A 587 -4.05 23.35 -2.39
N GLU A 588 -3.30 22.85 -1.40
CA GLU A 588 -3.83 22.36 -0.12
C GLU A 588 -3.84 23.48 0.94
N LEU A 589 -5.01 24.06 1.22
CA LEU A 589 -5.14 25.11 2.24
C LEU A 589 -4.58 24.75 3.63
N PRO A 590 -4.76 23.51 4.16
CA PRO A 590 -4.13 23.13 5.43
C PRO A 590 -2.60 23.20 5.41
N GLU A 591 -1.97 22.90 4.28
CA GLU A 591 -0.50 22.99 4.13
C GLU A 591 -0.07 24.45 4.18
N VAL A 592 -0.71 25.31 3.38
CA VAL A 592 -0.42 26.75 3.36
C VAL A 592 -0.57 27.38 4.74
N LEU A 593 -1.64 27.06 5.47
CA LEU A 593 -1.86 27.56 6.83
C LEU A 593 -0.85 27.00 7.85
N GLY A 594 -0.33 25.79 7.60
CA GLY A 594 0.56 25.11 8.52
C GLY A 594 2.02 25.58 8.47
N VAL A 595 2.48 26.09 7.33
CA VAL A 595 3.93 26.34 7.08
C VAL A 595 4.29 27.78 6.73
N SER A 596 3.31 28.69 6.65
CA SER A 596 3.55 30.07 6.19
C SER A 596 3.38 31.11 7.29
N ASP A 597 4.17 32.18 7.22
CA ASP A 597 3.92 33.40 8.00
C ASP A 597 2.89 34.32 7.32
N ARG A 598 2.91 34.32 5.98
CA ARG A 598 2.07 35.17 5.12
C ARG A 598 1.60 34.38 3.90
N ILE A 599 0.40 34.69 3.45
CA ILE A 599 -0.27 34.01 2.34
C ILE A 599 -0.59 35.04 1.27
N ILE A 600 -0.11 34.80 0.06
CA ILE A 600 -0.51 35.57 -1.13
C ILE A 600 -1.55 34.76 -1.88
N VAL A 601 -2.72 35.35 -2.10
CA VAL A 601 -3.80 34.73 -2.85
C VAL A 601 -3.83 35.31 -4.25
N MET A 602 -3.79 34.44 -5.26
CA MET A 602 -3.87 34.83 -6.66
C MET A 602 -5.14 34.28 -7.29
N ARG A 603 -5.79 35.11 -8.11
CA ARG A 603 -6.93 34.75 -8.94
C ARG A 603 -6.74 35.33 -10.32
N GLU A 604 -6.95 34.52 -11.36
CA GLU A 604 -6.89 34.95 -12.76
C GLU A 604 -5.58 35.74 -13.09
N GLY A 605 -4.47 35.34 -12.47
CA GLY A 605 -3.14 35.93 -12.72
C GLY A 605 -2.90 37.26 -12.01
N ARG A 606 -3.78 37.66 -11.08
CA ARG A 606 -3.61 38.86 -10.25
C ARG A 606 -3.60 38.46 -8.78
N MET A 607 -2.79 39.16 -7.98
CA MET A 607 -2.88 39.08 -6.53
C MET A 607 -4.19 39.70 -6.07
N THR A 608 -5.04 38.93 -5.40
CA THR A 608 -6.32 39.38 -4.86
C THR A 608 -6.25 39.68 -3.37
N GLY A 609 -5.33 39.08 -2.64
CA GLY A 609 -5.14 39.32 -1.21
C GLY A 609 -3.74 38.97 -0.73
N MET A 610 -3.32 39.61 0.35
CA MET A 610 -2.14 39.25 1.15
C MET A 610 -2.57 39.15 2.61
N LEU A 611 -2.43 37.97 3.19
CA LEU A 611 -2.96 37.62 4.50
C LEU A 611 -1.83 37.25 5.45
N GLU A 612 -2.01 37.56 6.73
CA GLU A 612 -1.12 37.09 7.79
C GLU A 612 -1.68 35.76 8.31
N THR A 613 -0.88 34.70 8.27
CA THR A 613 -1.34 33.34 8.55
C THR A 613 -1.97 33.20 9.94
N LYS A 614 -1.44 33.93 10.93
CA LYS A 614 -1.95 33.92 12.31
C LYS A 614 -3.34 34.56 12.48
N LYS A 615 -3.79 35.37 11.52
CA LYS A 615 -5.06 36.12 11.58
C LYS A 615 -6.09 35.64 10.56
N THR A 616 -5.71 34.71 9.70
CA THR A 616 -6.57 34.21 8.63
C THR A 616 -7.00 32.77 8.90
N ASN A 617 -8.03 32.33 8.18
CA ASN A 617 -8.47 30.94 8.16
C ASN A 617 -8.73 30.50 6.70
N GLN A 618 -9.12 29.23 6.53
CA GLN A 618 -9.39 28.67 5.19
C GLN A 618 -10.49 29.41 4.44
N GLU A 619 -11.54 29.85 5.14
CA GLU A 619 -12.68 30.53 4.54
C GLU A 619 -12.26 31.90 3.97
N GLU A 620 -11.44 32.65 4.71
CA GLU A 620 -10.91 33.93 4.26
C GLU A 620 -10.00 33.77 3.04
N ILE A 621 -9.11 32.77 3.03
CA ILE A 621 -8.29 32.48 1.84
C ILE A 621 -9.16 32.17 0.62
N MET A 622 -10.21 31.35 0.80
CA MET A 622 -11.16 31.02 -0.25
C MET A 622 -11.97 32.22 -0.74
N HIS A 623 -12.25 33.19 0.14
CA HIS A 623 -12.89 34.45 -0.23
C HIS A 623 -12.05 35.20 -1.28
N TYR A 624 -10.75 35.37 -1.02
CA TYR A 624 -9.84 36.02 -1.95
C TYR A 624 -9.60 35.21 -3.22
N ALA A 625 -9.58 33.87 -3.13
CA ALA A 625 -9.35 32.98 -4.28
C ALA A 625 -10.55 32.95 -5.24
N THR A 626 -11.77 33.03 -4.70
CA THR A 626 -13.02 33.04 -5.48
C THR A 626 -13.45 34.44 -5.89
N GLY A 627 -12.93 35.49 -5.23
CA GLY A 627 -13.26 36.91 -5.41
C GLY A 627 -14.74 37.23 -5.26
N VAL A 628 -15.44 36.47 -4.42
CA VAL A 628 -16.73 36.88 -3.86
C VAL A 628 -16.42 38.07 -2.96
N LYS A 629 -16.92 39.28 -3.22
CA LYS A 629 -16.54 40.48 -2.47
C LYS A 629 -17.52 40.71 -1.30
N ASN A 630 -16.98 40.79 -0.08
CA ASN A 630 -17.63 41.16 1.20
C ASN A 630 -18.75 40.23 1.71
N MET A 631 -18.42 39.36 2.67
CA MET A 631 -19.45 38.73 3.51
C MET A 631 -19.13 38.60 5.02
N PHE A 632 -17.91 38.93 5.49
CA PHE A 632 -17.55 38.68 6.91
C PHE A 632 -16.73 39.79 7.62
N ALA A 633 -16.56 40.97 7.03
CA ALA A 633 -15.73 42.04 7.63
C ALA A 633 -16.33 42.74 8.89
N ARG A 634 -17.21 42.09 9.66
CA ARG A 634 -17.77 42.68 10.90
C ARG A 634 -17.85 41.76 12.12
N GLU A 635 -17.24 40.58 12.10
CA GLU A 635 -17.24 39.70 13.29
C GLU A 635 -15.98 39.75 14.15
N TYR A 636 -14.90 40.40 13.70
CA TYR A 636 -13.75 40.68 14.56
C TYR A 636 -13.58 42.19 14.71
N GLY A 637 -14.13 42.73 15.80
CA GLY A 637 -14.01 44.13 16.16
C GLY A 637 -12.54 44.53 16.30
N VAL A 638 -12.05 45.30 15.34
CA VAL A 638 -10.92 46.22 15.53
C VAL A 638 -11.39 47.57 15.04
N GLU A 639 -11.94 48.37 15.96
CA GLU A 639 -11.97 49.82 15.80
C GLU A 639 -10.52 50.33 15.92
N LYS A 640 -9.91 50.71 14.79
CA LYS A 640 -9.49 52.09 14.48
C LYS A 640 -8.74 52.15 13.16
#